data_AF-A0A4Q2JIG0-F1
#
_entry.id   AF-A0A4Q2JIG0-F1
#
_cell.length_a   1.000
_cell.length_b   1.000
_cell.length_c   1.000
_cell.angle_alpha   90.00
_cell.angle_beta   90.00
_cell.angle_gamma   90.00
#
_symmetry.space_group_name_H-M   'P 1'
#
loop_
_entity.id
_entity.type
_entity.pdbx_description
1 polymer ?
#
loop_
_entity_poly.entity_id
_entity_poly.type
_entity_poly.pdbx_seq_one_letter_code
_entity_poly.pdbx_strand_id
1 'polypeptide(L)'
;MTGPSRLRQPQLHPQQRGSTVPDHQRPTPRRAAMLTALAIAGTVVLGGVAAAPATAAPESPTDTVDYFADAYEGLGSDSVYETVTFERFEYLLGQEGRFAFLIGGPEDAQTAATVGPINEVAKAAGVERIYNFDPRLDGNRLDIRTTTNADVAPLWARLVANALGKDTQTPFDGGDDPTLFVYDSSHLADGAEDRIVSAITAPVTAGQLADPAALAAYQAEVAAVLGTAADLDTSSQFTFTSEVVNAKHASAYGGRDVYGGATVLDDADADWRVQTVTYPELVNLLESDGDYVLLFGGTWCHNTRAVLKEVNRQAVANDVAKVYFFDLRLDGNSGNDLHIRDTGSEFADFYGDLVTKYLPNLATQYVPGVSGQVDYFPGGDTSKALATAKKLQVPYLLEYDRSRTVGGQPAPIAQQWIHSNGDGTYKEYMTEWWYVNDLPGRYADRPDPAGLAAQLAFADEAIAAVGTFFSALPYDPEVVATAPATPDAPVATVTGTDVAVSWTAPADGGSPITEYLVSLNGAAPVSVPAGTTTRTFTGLAGGDYTATVAARNTVGTSAASASSAAVTVVAPPAVDPTTVKGSVEVTGDLVPGGRITVVGSDLAPGVDDVAVELHSTPQTLGSVTTNGDGGFTFTGTIPASTPTGAHSIVVTIDGVEVARSSITIAAAGAASANAGLASTGAPLVDLLGWLALALIAAGGAAYGIVRVRARRAS
;
A
#
# COMPACT_ATOMS: atom_id res chain seq x y z
N MET A 1 6.26 -68.67 -0.39
CA MET A 1 5.99 -68.82 -1.83
C MET A 1 5.42 -67.47 -2.26
N THR A 2 6.02 -66.60 -3.05
CA THR A 2 7.04 -66.64 -4.12
C THR A 2 7.75 -65.27 -4.15
N GLY A 3 9.08 -65.22 -4.20
CA GLY A 3 9.82 -64.07 -4.78
C GLY A 3 10.18 -64.37 -6.25
N PRO A 4 11.17 -63.70 -6.88
CA PRO A 4 11.78 -62.38 -6.63
C PRO A 4 12.04 -61.56 -7.94
N SER A 5 12.63 -60.35 -7.85
CA SER A 5 13.68 -59.74 -8.74
C SER A 5 13.83 -58.24 -8.45
N ARG A 6 14.86 -57.76 -7.73
CA ARG A 6 16.21 -57.29 -8.14
C ARG A 6 16.26 -56.24 -9.28
N LEU A 7 16.92 -55.12 -8.95
CA LEU A 7 17.92 -54.28 -9.66
C LEU A 7 17.69 -52.81 -9.18
N ARG A 8 18.62 -51.91 -8.88
CA ARG A 8 20.09 -51.83 -8.80
C ARG A 8 20.39 -50.46 -8.13
N GLN A 9 21.29 -50.38 -7.14
CA GLN A 9 21.93 -49.11 -6.74
C GLN A 9 23.03 -48.71 -7.74
N PRO A 10 23.50 -47.46 -7.70
CA PRO A 10 24.93 -47.19 -7.77
C PRO A 10 25.46 -46.50 -6.51
N GLN A 11 26.53 -47.08 -5.98
CA GLN A 11 27.46 -46.46 -5.03
C GLN A 11 28.29 -45.36 -5.73
N LEU A 12 28.61 -44.30 -5.00
CA LEU A 12 29.75 -43.44 -5.30
C LEU A 12 30.72 -43.47 -4.11
N HIS A 13 31.94 -43.94 -4.39
CA HIS A 13 33.09 -43.87 -3.49
C HIS A 13 33.74 -42.48 -3.55
N PRO A 14 34.39 -42.02 -2.46
CA PRO A 14 35.08 -40.73 -2.41
C PRO A 14 36.50 -40.83 -2.99
N GLN A 15 36.92 -39.83 -3.74
CA GLN A 15 38.32 -39.63 -4.13
C GLN A 15 38.93 -38.49 -3.30
N GLN A 16 39.94 -38.82 -2.51
CA GLN A 16 40.93 -37.87 -1.99
C GLN A 16 41.98 -37.59 -3.07
N ARG A 17 42.34 -36.31 -3.26
CA ARG A 17 43.73 -35.85 -3.46
C ARG A 17 43.89 -34.48 -2.82
N GLY A 18 44.90 -34.37 -1.97
CA GLY A 18 45.19 -33.16 -1.21
C GLY A 18 46.06 -32.14 -1.92
N SER A 19 46.15 -30.97 -1.31
CA SER A 19 47.30 -30.06 -1.37
C SER A 19 47.29 -29.15 -0.13
N THR A 20 48.19 -29.47 0.79
CA THR A 20 48.98 -28.62 1.72
C THR A 20 48.74 -27.09 1.77
N VAL A 21 48.12 -26.62 2.89
CA VAL A 21 48.61 -25.73 3.99
C VAL A 21 49.72 -24.69 3.67
N PRO A 22 49.61 -23.39 4.08
CA PRO A 22 49.86 -22.90 5.47
C PRO A 22 48.70 -22.07 6.05
N ASP A 23 48.18 -22.43 7.21
CA ASP A 23 48.62 -21.97 8.55
C ASP A 23 48.29 -20.50 8.83
N HIS A 24 47.07 -20.26 9.36
CA HIS A 24 46.77 -19.10 10.18
C HIS A 24 45.94 -19.54 11.39
N GLN A 25 46.67 -19.74 12.48
CA GLN A 25 46.33 -19.64 13.90
C GLN A 25 44.86 -19.33 14.24
N ARG A 26 44.25 -20.28 14.97
CA ARG A 26 43.08 -20.07 15.83
C ARG A 26 43.39 -19.04 16.93
N PRO A 27 42.43 -18.20 17.33
CA PRO A 27 42.38 -17.70 18.68
C PRO A 27 41.32 -18.43 19.50
N THR A 28 41.77 -19.02 20.61
CA THR A 28 40.98 -19.41 21.78
C THR A 28 40.40 -18.19 22.49
N PRO A 29 39.35 -18.35 23.32
CA PRO A 29 38.52 -17.26 23.81
C PRO A 29 39.24 -16.45 24.88
N ARG A 30 39.21 -15.11 24.77
CA ARG A 30 39.74 -14.21 25.80
C ARG A 30 38.65 -13.26 26.29
N ARG A 31 38.13 -13.62 27.46
CA ARG A 31 37.96 -12.78 28.67
C ARG A 31 37.48 -11.34 28.46
N ALA A 32 36.24 -11.11 28.88
CA ALA A 32 35.76 -10.01 29.72
C ALA A 32 36.64 -8.74 29.75
N ALA A 33 36.18 -7.69 29.06
CA ALA A 33 36.57 -6.32 29.37
C ALA A 33 35.60 -5.76 30.41
N MET A 34 35.92 -5.96 31.70
CA MET A 34 35.42 -5.10 32.77
C MET A 34 36.00 -3.70 32.55
N LEU A 35 35.13 -2.75 32.20
CA LEU A 35 35.47 -1.32 32.27
C LEU A 35 35.47 -0.90 33.75
N THR A 36 36.63 -0.99 34.38
CA THR A 36 36.89 -0.41 35.69
C THR A 36 37.01 1.11 35.53
N ALA A 37 35.95 1.85 35.85
CA ALA A 37 36.02 3.30 35.99
C ALA A 37 36.86 3.64 37.24
N LEU A 38 38.10 4.06 37.01
CA LEU A 38 39.01 4.55 38.03
C LEU A 38 38.55 5.96 38.44
N ALA A 39 37.90 6.09 39.60
CA ALA A 39 37.58 7.38 40.18
C ALA A 39 38.87 8.09 40.64
N ILE A 40 39.33 9.05 39.83
CA ILE A 40 40.34 10.03 40.26
C ILE A 40 39.61 11.06 41.12
N ALA A 41 39.86 11.03 42.43
CA ALA A 41 39.45 12.07 43.36
C ALA A 41 40.27 13.34 43.11
N GLY A 42 39.86 14.13 42.12
CA GLY A 42 40.27 15.52 41.94
C GLY A 42 39.23 16.43 42.57
N THR A 43 39.56 17.03 43.71
CA THR A 43 38.77 18.10 44.34
C THR A 43 38.81 19.34 43.46
N VAL A 44 37.87 19.42 42.52
CA VAL A 44 37.52 20.67 41.85
C VAL A 44 36.29 21.23 42.55
N VAL A 45 36.47 22.34 43.27
CA VAL A 45 35.39 23.17 43.77
C VAL A 45 34.78 23.89 42.56
N LEU A 46 33.81 23.26 41.91
CA LEU A 46 32.92 23.91 40.95
C LEU A 46 31.61 24.21 41.67
N GLY A 47 31.23 25.50 41.66
CA GLY A 47 30.00 25.99 42.26
C GLY A 47 28.80 25.19 41.75
N GLY A 48 27.93 24.79 42.68
CA GLY A 48 26.72 24.04 42.38
C GLY A 48 25.83 24.82 41.42
N VAL A 49 25.85 24.44 40.15
CA VAL A 49 24.70 24.60 39.28
C VAL A 49 23.81 23.44 39.63
N ALA A 50 22.67 23.70 40.28
CA ALA A 50 21.64 22.69 40.44
C ALA A 50 21.34 22.13 39.05
N ALA A 51 21.53 20.83 38.85
CA ALA A 51 21.04 20.16 37.65
C ALA A 51 19.56 20.52 37.53
N ALA A 52 19.17 21.08 36.39
CA ALA A 52 17.75 21.25 36.09
C ALA A 52 17.08 19.88 36.32
N PRO A 53 15.89 19.84 36.94
CA PRO A 53 15.16 18.58 37.05
C PRO A 53 15.09 17.98 35.65
N ALA A 54 15.46 16.71 35.51
CA ALA A 54 15.23 15.99 34.26
C ALA A 54 13.77 16.22 33.90
N THR A 55 13.53 16.88 32.76
CA THR A 55 12.20 16.93 32.18
C THR A 55 11.69 15.50 32.12
N ALA A 56 10.53 15.23 32.71
CA ALA A 56 9.88 13.94 32.59
C ALA A 56 9.86 13.55 31.12
N ALA A 57 10.14 12.26 30.83
CA ALA A 57 9.95 11.76 29.48
C ALA A 57 8.53 12.13 29.03
N PRO A 58 8.33 12.53 27.76
CA PRO A 58 6.99 12.77 27.25
C PRO A 58 6.11 11.56 27.55
N GLU A 59 4.89 11.80 28.04
CA GLU A 59 3.91 10.74 28.22
C GLU A 59 3.56 10.18 26.84
N SER A 60 3.40 8.85 26.76
CA SER A 60 2.98 8.18 25.52
C SER A 60 1.70 8.83 24.99
N PRO A 61 1.57 9.04 23.66
CA PRO A 61 0.37 9.65 23.09
C PRO A 61 -0.88 8.76 23.26
N THR A 62 -0.67 7.47 23.56
CA THR A 62 -1.73 6.47 23.77
C THR A 62 -1.59 5.80 25.13
N ASP A 63 -2.71 5.29 25.64
CA ASP A 63 -2.81 4.58 26.91
C ASP A 63 -2.30 3.13 26.82
N THR A 64 -2.14 2.50 27.99
CA THR A 64 -1.84 1.07 28.11
C THR A 64 -2.72 0.39 29.14
N VAL A 65 -3.14 -0.84 28.85
CA VAL A 65 -3.83 -1.75 29.76
C VAL A 65 -2.86 -2.82 30.25
N ASP A 66 -3.07 -3.25 31.48
CA ASP A 66 -2.49 -4.44 32.08
C ASP A 66 -3.61 -5.45 32.35
N TYR A 67 -3.85 -6.31 31.36
CA TYR A 67 -4.92 -7.32 31.44
C TYR A 67 -4.80 -8.19 32.70
N PHE A 68 -3.58 -8.55 33.09
CA PHE A 68 -3.41 -9.48 34.21
C PHE A 68 -3.73 -8.79 35.53
N ALA A 69 -3.34 -7.53 35.70
CA ALA A 69 -3.76 -6.72 36.85
C ALA A 69 -5.28 -6.47 36.87
N ASP A 70 -5.90 -6.27 35.69
CA ASP A 70 -7.35 -6.07 35.56
C ASP A 70 -8.14 -7.35 35.82
N ALA A 71 -7.60 -8.51 35.42
CA ALA A 71 -8.24 -9.82 35.56
C ALA A 71 -8.16 -10.38 36.99
N TYR A 72 -7.15 -9.97 37.78
CA TYR A 72 -6.92 -10.46 39.14
C TYR A 72 -6.89 -9.31 40.17
N GLU A 73 -7.96 -9.20 40.96
CA GLU A 73 -8.12 -8.16 41.97
C GLU A 73 -6.93 -8.12 42.95
N GLY A 74 -6.32 -6.94 43.09
CA GLY A 74 -5.27 -6.67 44.09
C GLY A 74 -3.85 -7.06 43.68
N LEU A 75 -3.63 -7.59 42.48
CA LEU A 75 -2.30 -8.01 42.02
C LEU A 75 -1.35 -6.83 41.72
N GLY A 76 -1.91 -5.73 41.21
CA GLY A 76 -1.15 -4.53 40.81
C GLY A 76 -0.40 -4.70 39.48
N SER A 77 0.00 -3.57 38.89
CA SER A 77 0.67 -3.54 37.57
C SER A 77 2.16 -3.90 37.59
N ASP A 78 2.71 -4.18 38.77
CA ASP A 78 4.09 -4.65 38.96
C ASP A 78 4.15 -6.16 39.22
N SER A 79 3.16 -6.89 38.68
CA SER A 79 3.12 -8.35 38.74
C SER A 79 4.23 -8.98 37.90
N VAL A 80 4.64 -10.20 38.27
CA VAL A 80 5.66 -10.95 37.50
C VAL A 80 5.07 -11.68 36.29
N TYR A 81 3.78 -11.57 36.03
CA TYR A 81 3.11 -12.39 35.02
C TYR A 81 3.14 -11.77 33.64
N GLU A 82 3.29 -12.62 32.64
CA GLU A 82 3.03 -12.27 31.24
C GLU A 82 2.09 -13.33 30.66
N THR A 83 0.87 -12.93 30.31
CA THR A 83 -0.04 -13.80 29.56
C THR A 83 0.49 -13.99 28.15
N VAL A 84 0.53 -15.25 27.69
CA VAL A 84 1.10 -15.61 26.39
C VAL A 84 0.05 -16.25 25.49
N THR A 85 0.12 -15.93 24.19
CA THR A 85 -0.65 -16.63 23.16
C THR A 85 -0.24 -18.09 23.06
N PHE A 86 -1.07 -18.93 22.45
CA PHE A 86 -0.72 -20.33 22.18
C PHE A 86 0.61 -20.46 21.42
N GLU A 87 0.83 -19.63 20.38
CA GLU A 87 2.08 -19.67 19.61
C GLU A 87 3.30 -19.31 20.47
N ARG A 88 3.16 -18.31 21.35
CA ARG A 88 4.24 -17.89 22.25
C ARG A 88 4.51 -18.94 23.34
N PHE A 89 3.47 -19.54 23.91
CA PHE A 89 3.62 -20.64 24.85
C PHE A 89 4.34 -21.84 24.23
N GLU A 90 3.91 -22.27 23.03
CA GLU A 90 4.55 -23.37 22.31
C GLU A 90 6.01 -23.05 21.94
N TYR A 91 6.28 -21.82 21.53
CA TYR A 91 7.64 -21.36 21.25
C TYR A 91 8.53 -21.46 22.50
N LEU A 92 8.07 -20.99 23.66
CA LEU A 92 8.84 -20.99 24.91
C LEU A 92 9.17 -22.42 25.37
N LEU A 93 8.23 -23.37 25.23
CA LEU A 93 8.48 -24.79 25.51
C LEU A 93 9.55 -25.42 24.58
N GLY A 94 9.82 -24.79 23.43
CA GLY A 94 10.87 -25.21 22.51
C GLY A 94 12.23 -24.54 22.75
N GLN A 95 12.34 -23.56 23.64
CA GLN A 95 13.58 -22.82 23.86
C GLN A 95 14.52 -23.51 24.83
N GLU A 96 15.83 -23.34 24.61
CA GLU A 96 16.83 -23.63 25.64
C GLU A 96 16.70 -22.61 26.78
N GLY A 97 16.94 -23.08 28.00
CA GLY A 97 16.79 -22.27 29.21
C GLY A 97 15.71 -22.81 30.14
N ARG A 98 15.64 -22.22 31.33
CA ARG A 98 14.74 -22.62 32.39
C ARG A 98 13.68 -21.55 32.63
N PHE A 99 12.42 -21.86 32.39
CA PHE A 99 11.32 -20.90 32.44
C PHE A 99 10.27 -21.30 33.48
N ALA A 100 9.69 -20.31 34.17
CA ALA A 100 8.54 -20.52 35.05
C ALA A 100 7.22 -20.29 34.30
N PHE A 101 6.27 -21.20 34.48
CA PHE A 101 4.98 -21.18 33.81
C PHE A 101 3.83 -21.36 34.81
N LEU A 102 2.71 -20.70 34.51
CA LEU A 102 1.43 -20.91 35.17
C LEU A 102 0.37 -21.24 34.11
N ILE A 103 -0.15 -22.46 34.11
CA ILE A 103 -1.32 -22.79 33.30
C ILE A 103 -2.59 -22.53 34.12
N GLY A 104 -3.51 -21.74 33.58
CA GLY A 104 -4.80 -21.40 34.20
C GLY A 104 -5.26 -19.99 33.84
N GLY A 105 -6.56 -19.75 33.85
CA GLY A 105 -7.18 -18.46 33.51
C GLY A 105 -7.98 -17.84 34.66
N PRO A 106 -8.42 -16.56 34.54
CA PRO A 106 -9.14 -15.84 35.59
C PRO A 106 -10.56 -16.38 35.86
N GLU A 107 -11.10 -17.16 34.94
CA GLU A 107 -12.38 -17.82 35.07
C GLU A 107 -12.35 -19.02 36.04
N ASP A 108 -11.16 -19.50 36.42
CA ASP A 108 -10.97 -20.52 37.44
C ASP A 108 -10.75 -19.91 38.85
N ALA A 109 -11.56 -20.36 39.80
CA ALA A 109 -11.56 -19.83 41.17
C ALA A 109 -10.28 -20.19 41.95
N GLN A 110 -9.62 -21.30 41.63
CA GLN A 110 -8.38 -21.70 42.28
C GLN A 110 -7.21 -20.86 41.75
N THR A 111 -7.21 -20.56 40.46
CA THR A 111 -6.26 -19.67 39.80
C THR A 111 -6.38 -18.27 40.39
N ALA A 112 -7.59 -17.73 40.45
CA ALA A 112 -7.84 -16.43 41.09
C ALA A 112 -7.35 -16.35 42.54
N ALA A 113 -7.47 -17.45 43.31
CA ALA A 113 -7.05 -17.48 44.71
C ALA A 113 -5.54 -17.65 44.92
N THR A 114 -4.80 -18.19 43.94
CA THR A 114 -3.38 -18.56 44.08
C THR A 114 -2.42 -17.59 43.41
N VAL A 115 -2.85 -16.86 42.37
CA VAL A 115 -2.04 -15.89 41.64
C VAL A 115 -1.41 -14.82 42.54
N GLY A 116 -2.17 -14.28 43.50
CA GLY A 116 -1.65 -13.32 44.49
C GLY A 116 -0.52 -13.90 45.35
N PRO A 117 -0.75 -15.00 46.08
CA PRO A 117 0.29 -15.68 46.85
C PRO A 117 1.52 -16.09 46.02
N ILE A 118 1.35 -16.54 44.78
CA ILE A 118 2.48 -16.87 43.90
C ILE A 118 3.29 -15.61 43.56
N ASN A 119 2.63 -14.52 43.18
CA ASN A 119 3.27 -13.23 42.87
C ASN A 119 4.11 -12.71 44.03
N GLU A 120 3.58 -12.78 45.26
CA GLU A 120 4.30 -12.34 46.47
C GLU A 120 5.61 -13.12 46.65
N VAL A 121 5.56 -14.45 46.52
CA VAL A 121 6.74 -15.31 46.66
C VAL A 121 7.73 -15.07 45.52
N ALA A 122 7.24 -14.97 44.28
CA ALA A 122 8.06 -14.72 43.11
C ALA A 122 8.82 -13.39 43.21
N LYS A 123 8.13 -12.30 43.59
CA LYS A 123 8.75 -10.98 43.81
C LYS A 123 9.76 -11.01 44.94
N ALA A 124 9.45 -11.70 46.05
CA ALA A 124 10.39 -11.85 47.17
C ALA A 124 11.66 -12.64 46.78
N ALA A 125 11.53 -13.59 45.85
CA ALA A 125 12.65 -14.35 45.30
C ALA A 125 13.42 -13.61 44.19
N GLY A 126 12.89 -12.49 43.68
CA GLY A 126 13.46 -11.72 42.57
C GLY A 126 13.18 -12.31 41.19
N VAL A 127 12.15 -13.16 41.07
CA VAL A 127 11.74 -13.74 39.79
C VAL A 127 11.24 -12.62 38.88
N GLU A 128 11.81 -12.54 37.68
CA GLU A 128 11.48 -11.47 36.73
C GLU A 128 10.19 -11.77 35.95
N ARG A 129 9.93 -13.05 35.65
CA ARG A 129 8.78 -13.45 34.83
C ARG A 129 8.24 -14.83 35.18
N ILE A 130 6.91 -14.94 35.16
CA ILE A 130 6.15 -16.19 35.07
C ILE A 130 5.25 -16.08 33.85
N TYR A 131 5.41 -16.98 32.88
CA TYR A 131 4.58 -16.99 31.68
C TYR A 131 3.25 -17.68 31.98
N ASN A 132 2.15 -16.94 31.89
CA ASN A 132 0.81 -17.47 32.09
C ASN A 132 0.21 -17.91 30.75
N PHE A 133 -0.29 -19.14 30.68
CA PHE A 133 -1.01 -19.65 29.53
C PHE A 133 -2.41 -20.13 29.95
N ASP A 134 -3.43 -19.52 29.38
CA ASP A 134 -4.82 -19.97 29.52
C ASP A 134 -5.17 -20.96 28.39
N PRO A 135 -5.48 -22.23 28.69
CA PRO A 135 -5.91 -23.19 27.70
C PRO A 135 -7.28 -22.87 27.07
N ARG A 136 -8.08 -21.97 27.68
CA ARG A 136 -9.31 -21.44 27.12
C ARG A 136 -8.97 -20.27 26.19
N LEU A 137 -8.76 -20.55 24.91
CA LEU A 137 -8.25 -19.56 23.96
C LEU A 137 -9.18 -18.34 23.77
N ASP A 138 -10.47 -18.48 24.07
CA ASP A 138 -11.47 -17.41 24.06
C ASP A 138 -11.79 -16.85 25.47
N GLY A 139 -11.14 -17.38 26.51
CA GLY A 139 -11.43 -17.11 27.92
C GLY A 139 -12.77 -17.67 28.40
N ASN A 140 -13.40 -18.56 27.64
CA ASN A 140 -14.74 -19.07 27.96
C ASN A 140 -14.96 -20.53 27.53
N ARG A 141 -15.39 -20.79 26.30
CA ARG A 141 -15.87 -22.12 25.88
C ARG A 141 -14.87 -22.95 25.09
N LEU A 142 -13.79 -22.34 24.58
CA LEU A 142 -12.79 -22.98 23.74
C LEU A 142 -11.58 -23.45 24.55
N ASP A 143 -11.78 -24.46 25.40
CA ASP A 143 -10.69 -25.10 26.12
C ASP A 143 -10.01 -26.17 25.26
N ILE A 144 -8.73 -25.96 24.90
CA ILE A 144 -7.99 -26.89 24.02
C ILE A 144 -7.74 -28.26 24.66
N ARG A 145 -7.86 -28.38 25.99
CA ARG A 145 -7.65 -29.64 26.72
C ARG A 145 -8.85 -30.57 26.59
N THR A 146 -10.05 -30.00 26.56
CA THR A 146 -11.31 -30.75 26.67
C THR A 146 -12.19 -30.67 25.43
N THR A 147 -11.89 -29.78 24.49
CA THR A 147 -12.63 -29.65 23.24
C THR A 147 -12.64 -30.96 22.44
N THR A 148 -13.78 -31.24 21.80
CA THR A 148 -13.95 -32.38 20.88
C THR A 148 -13.85 -31.97 19.41
N ASN A 149 -13.63 -30.68 19.12
CA ASN A 149 -13.42 -30.19 17.76
C ASN A 149 -12.14 -30.82 17.18
N ALA A 150 -12.25 -31.44 16.00
CA ALA A 150 -11.18 -32.23 15.40
C ALA A 150 -9.96 -31.40 14.95
N ASP A 151 -10.15 -30.10 14.72
CA ASP A 151 -9.12 -29.16 14.29
C ASP A 151 -8.43 -28.45 15.46
N VAL A 152 -9.08 -28.41 16.63
CA VAL A 152 -8.54 -27.77 17.85
C VAL A 152 -7.96 -28.79 18.84
N ALA A 153 -8.63 -29.93 19.06
CA ALA A 153 -8.15 -30.98 19.98
C ALA A 153 -6.69 -31.43 19.73
N PRO A 154 -6.17 -31.46 18.49
CA PRO A 154 -4.77 -31.77 18.23
C PRO A 154 -3.76 -30.79 18.84
N LEU A 155 -4.15 -29.56 19.19
CA LEU A 155 -3.25 -28.56 19.75
C LEU A 155 -2.72 -28.98 21.12
N TRP A 156 -3.59 -29.32 22.07
CA TRP A 156 -3.16 -29.79 23.38
C TRP A 156 -2.42 -31.11 23.29
N ALA A 157 -2.92 -32.04 22.47
CA ALA A 157 -2.24 -33.32 22.23
C ALA A 157 -0.80 -33.13 21.73
N ARG A 158 -0.56 -32.12 20.89
CA ARG A 158 0.77 -31.76 20.39
C ARG A 158 1.67 -31.21 21.51
N LEU A 159 1.16 -30.31 22.35
CA LEU A 159 1.90 -29.79 23.50
C LEU A 159 2.32 -30.91 24.45
N VAL A 160 1.40 -31.82 24.79
CA VAL A 160 1.70 -32.98 25.64
C VAL A 160 2.70 -33.93 24.96
N ALA A 161 2.48 -34.29 23.70
CA ALA A 161 3.34 -35.25 23.01
C ALA A 161 4.77 -34.72 22.80
N ASN A 162 4.94 -33.42 22.57
CA ASN A 162 6.22 -32.82 22.20
C ASN A 162 6.96 -32.19 23.39
N ALA A 163 6.25 -31.79 24.45
CA ALA A 163 6.83 -31.04 25.57
C ALA A 163 6.35 -31.52 26.94
N LEU A 164 5.07 -31.40 27.26
CA LEU A 164 4.55 -31.51 28.64
C LEU A 164 4.36 -32.94 29.17
N GLY A 165 4.39 -33.93 28.29
CA GLY A 165 4.19 -35.34 28.62
C GLY A 165 5.49 -36.15 28.60
N LYS A 166 6.64 -35.49 28.71
CA LYS A 166 7.95 -36.16 28.69
C LYS A 166 8.42 -36.59 30.08
N ASP A 167 7.67 -36.26 31.11
CA ASP A 167 8.20 -36.06 32.45
C ASP A 167 7.69 -37.08 33.46
N THR A 168 8.44 -37.22 34.55
CA THR A 168 8.03 -37.99 35.72
C THR A 168 7.07 -37.21 36.62
N GLN A 169 7.20 -35.88 36.62
CA GLN A 169 6.25 -34.95 37.22
C GLN A 169 5.24 -34.51 36.15
N THR A 170 4.12 -35.20 36.03
CA THR A 170 3.02 -34.80 35.13
C THR A 170 1.85 -34.24 35.92
N PRO A 171 1.80 -32.93 36.21
CA PRO A 171 0.61 -32.30 36.79
C PRO A 171 -0.57 -32.21 35.80
N PHE A 172 -0.35 -32.56 34.53
CA PHE A 172 -1.30 -32.35 33.44
C PHE A 172 -2.22 -33.55 33.20
N ASP A 173 -2.89 -34.03 34.24
CA ASP A 173 -3.88 -35.12 34.13
C ASP A 173 -5.23 -34.68 33.54
N GLY A 174 -5.39 -33.37 33.28
CA GLY A 174 -6.34 -32.84 32.31
C GLY A 174 -7.59 -32.16 32.87
N GLY A 175 -7.58 -31.66 34.11
CA GLY A 175 -8.75 -30.97 34.66
C GLY A 175 -8.52 -29.86 35.69
N ASP A 176 -7.36 -29.80 36.35
CA ASP A 176 -7.18 -28.91 37.49
C ASP A 176 -6.32 -27.69 37.13
N ASP A 177 -6.94 -26.52 37.19
CA ASP A 177 -6.25 -25.23 37.18
C ASP A 177 -6.04 -24.74 38.64
N PRO A 178 -4.98 -23.95 38.91
CA PRO A 178 -3.84 -23.72 38.04
C PRO A 178 -2.74 -24.75 38.25
N THR A 179 -1.82 -24.84 37.30
CA THR A 179 -0.55 -25.57 37.44
C THR A 179 0.63 -24.61 37.36
N LEU A 180 1.37 -24.44 38.47
CA LEU A 180 2.67 -23.75 38.52
C LEU A 180 3.81 -24.75 38.35
N PHE A 181 4.72 -24.50 37.41
CA PHE A 181 5.87 -25.35 37.18
C PHE A 181 7.07 -24.60 36.60
N VAL A 182 8.26 -25.18 36.77
CA VAL A 182 9.50 -24.75 36.12
C VAL A 182 9.87 -25.79 35.07
N TYR A 183 10.16 -25.32 33.87
CA TYR A 183 10.43 -26.13 32.69
C TYR A 183 11.80 -25.80 32.12
N ASP A 184 12.55 -26.83 31.73
CA ASP A 184 13.84 -26.74 31.06
C ASP A 184 13.89 -27.79 29.94
N SER A 185 13.88 -27.34 28.69
CA SER A 185 13.78 -28.23 27.53
C SER A 185 14.95 -29.21 27.41
N SER A 186 16.07 -28.93 28.09
CA SER A 186 17.30 -29.73 28.10
C SER A 186 17.42 -30.66 29.31
N HIS A 187 16.52 -30.55 30.30
CA HIS A 187 16.62 -31.31 31.53
C HIS A 187 16.34 -32.82 31.31
N LEU A 188 17.17 -33.64 31.96
CA LEU A 188 17.09 -35.09 31.93
C LEU A 188 17.09 -35.64 33.36
N ALA A 189 16.23 -36.62 33.65
CA ALA A 189 16.28 -37.44 34.86
C ALA A 189 16.62 -38.88 34.49
N ASP A 190 17.65 -39.44 35.13
CA ASP A 190 18.16 -40.80 34.86
C ASP A 190 18.43 -41.08 33.37
N GLY A 191 18.77 -40.04 32.60
CA GLY A 191 19.06 -40.12 31.16
C GLY A 191 17.82 -40.16 30.25
N ALA A 192 16.61 -40.05 30.81
CA ALA A 192 15.38 -39.82 30.07
C ALA A 192 15.03 -38.32 30.08
N GLU A 193 14.25 -37.86 29.10
CA GLU A 193 13.66 -36.51 29.14
C GLU A 193 12.84 -36.36 30.42
N ASP A 194 13.01 -35.23 31.12
CA ASP A 194 12.27 -34.86 32.33
C ASP A 194 12.25 -33.33 32.45
N ARG A 195 11.87 -32.68 31.36
CA ARG A 195 11.85 -31.24 31.15
C ARG A 195 11.06 -30.45 32.21
N ILE A 196 10.11 -31.04 32.93
CA ILE A 196 9.49 -30.40 34.12
C ILE A 196 10.40 -30.62 35.34
N VAL A 197 11.14 -29.57 35.69
CA VAL A 197 12.14 -29.59 36.76
C VAL A 197 11.47 -29.64 38.14
N SER A 198 10.39 -28.88 38.30
CA SER A 198 9.61 -28.79 39.52
C SER A 198 8.18 -28.34 39.19
N ALA A 199 7.19 -28.85 39.91
CA ALA A 199 5.80 -28.43 39.77
C ALA A 199 5.06 -28.51 41.10
N ILE A 200 4.03 -27.69 41.24
CA ILE A 200 2.98 -27.93 42.24
C ILE A 200 2.08 -29.04 41.68
N THR A 201 2.05 -30.19 42.34
CA THR A 201 1.34 -31.38 41.85
C THR A 201 0.01 -31.63 42.55
N ALA A 202 -0.32 -30.85 43.58
CA ALA A 202 -1.59 -30.95 44.29
C ALA A 202 -2.32 -29.61 44.23
N PRO A 203 -3.54 -29.55 43.67
CA PRO A 203 -4.29 -28.32 43.64
C PRO A 203 -4.65 -27.86 45.06
N VAL A 204 -4.60 -26.55 45.27
CA VAL A 204 -5.03 -25.92 46.52
C VAL A 204 -6.32 -25.14 46.25
N THR A 205 -7.30 -25.30 47.13
CA THR A 205 -8.58 -24.61 47.02
C THR A 205 -8.53 -23.22 47.68
N ALA A 206 -9.35 -22.29 47.19
CA ALA A 206 -9.50 -20.97 47.82
C ALA A 206 -9.88 -21.07 49.31
N GLY A 207 -10.69 -22.06 49.68
CA GLY A 207 -11.07 -22.30 51.08
C GLY A 207 -9.92 -22.75 51.98
N GLN A 208 -8.93 -23.48 51.43
CA GLN A 208 -7.72 -23.84 52.16
C GLN A 208 -6.83 -22.62 52.39
N LEU A 209 -6.67 -21.76 51.38
CA LEU A 209 -5.83 -20.55 51.49
C LEU A 209 -6.36 -19.51 52.48
N ALA A 210 -7.64 -19.61 52.90
CA ALA A 210 -8.18 -18.79 53.97
C ALA A 210 -7.58 -19.11 55.35
N ASP A 211 -6.99 -20.30 55.55
CA ASP A 211 -6.21 -20.63 56.74
C ASP A 211 -4.77 -20.11 56.59
N PRO A 212 -4.30 -19.20 57.48
CA PRO A 212 -2.94 -18.67 57.42
C PRO A 212 -1.83 -19.73 57.42
N ALA A 213 -2.04 -20.88 58.08
CA ALA A 213 -1.05 -21.96 58.10
C ALA A 213 -0.96 -22.67 56.74
N ALA A 214 -2.11 -22.92 56.10
CA ALA A 214 -2.17 -23.50 54.77
C ALA A 214 -1.63 -22.53 53.70
N LEU A 215 -1.93 -21.24 53.81
CA LEU A 215 -1.33 -20.21 52.95
C LEU A 215 0.20 -20.18 53.06
N ALA A 216 0.74 -20.17 54.27
CA ALA A 216 2.19 -20.18 54.49
C ALA A 216 2.85 -21.47 53.95
N ALA A 217 2.17 -22.62 54.08
CA ALA A 217 2.65 -23.88 53.52
C ALA A 217 2.66 -23.84 51.99
N TYR A 218 1.60 -23.30 51.38
CA TYR A 218 1.52 -23.11 49.94
C TYR A 218 2.60 -22.15 49.43
N GLN A 219 2.82 -21.02 50.10
CA GLN A 219 3.90 -20.08 49.76
C GLN A 219 5.29 -20.74 49.86
N ALA A 220 5.50 -21.62 50.84
CA ALA A 220 6.75 -22.39 50.94
C ALA A 220 6.90 -23.41 49.79
N GLU A 221 5.81 -24.03 49.34
CA GLU A 221 5.81 -24.91 48.17
C GLU A 221 6.10 -24.14 46.87
N VAL A 222 5.47 -22.97 46.68
CA VAL A 222 5.76 -22.04 45.56
C VAL A 222 7.25 -21.68 45.55
N ALA A 223 7.83 -21.33 46.72
CA ALA A 223 9.24 -20.99 46.82
C ALA A 223 10.14 -22.19 46.46
N ALA A 224 9.75 -23.40 46.83
CA ALA A 224 10.47 -24.62 46.46
C ALA A 224 10.39 -24.91 44.96
N VAL A 225 9.24 -24.66 44.33
CA VAL A 225 9.06 -24.84 42.88
C VAL A 225 9.86 -23.82 42.10
N LEU A 226 9.73 -22.52 42.42
CA LEU A 226 10.42 -21.45 41.70
C LEU A 226 11.95 -21.46 41.91
N GLY A 227 12.42 -22.00 43.03
CA GLY A 227 13.84 -22.08 43.32
C GLY A 227 14.48 -20.69 43.48
N THR A 228 15.69 -20.49 42.95
CA THR A 228 16.33 -19.17 42.96
C THR A 228 16.08 -18.44 41.65
N ALA A 229 15.75 -17.15 41.71
CA ALA A 229 15.47 -16.38 40.51
C ALA A 229 16.66 -16.26 39.55
N ALA A 230 17.89 -16.40 40.04
CA ALA A 230 19.10 -16.42 39.21
C ALA A 230 19.18 -17.64 38.27
N ASP A 231 18.33 -18.66 38.51
CA ASP A 231 18.25 -19.87 37.70
C ASP A 231 17.13 -19.83 36.67
N LEU A 232 16.31 -18.76 36.61
CA LEU A 232 15.20 -18.62 35.69
C LEU A 232 15.51 -17.64 34.56
N ASP A 233 15.39 -18.11 33.33
CA ASP A 233 15.55 -17.35 32.10
C ASP A 233 14.26 -16.61 31.73
N THR A 234 14.42 -15.52 30.97
CA THR A 234 13.32 -14.79 30.34
C THR A 234 13.54 -14.66 28.84
N SER A 235 12.45 -14.66 28.08
CA SER A 235 12.40 -14.37 26.66
C SER A 235 11.52 -13.17 26.39
N SER A 236 12.06 -12.18 25.69
CA SER A 236 11.34 -10.96 25.36
C SER A 236 10.32 -11.19 24.24
N GLN A 237 9.38 -10.26 24.10
CA GLN A 237 8.43 -10.23 22.98
C GLN A 237 9.14 -10.02 21.64
N PHE A 238 10.25 -9.27 21.63
CA PHE A 238 11.10 -9.11 20.47
C PHE A 238 11.80 -10.40 20.06
N THR A 239 12.39 -11.13 21.02
CA THR A 239 13.10 -12.39 20.78
C THR A 239 12.16 -13.40 20.11
N PHE A 240 10.99 -13.64 20.70
CA PHE A 240 9.96 -14.48 20.11
C PHE A 240 9.55 -14.01 18.71
N THR A 241 9.16 -12.74 18.57
CA THR A 241 8.59 -12.25 17.31
C THR A 241 9.63 -12.28 16.20
N SER A 242 10.86 -11.83 16.46
CA SER A 242 11.95 -11.84 15.49
C SER A 242 12.30 -13.25 15.03
N GLU A 243 12.48 -14.20 15.95
CA GLU A 243 12.81 -15.58 15.60
C GLU A 243 11.70 -16.26 14.79
N VAL A 244 10.44 -16.15 15.24
CA VAL A 244 9.31 -16.77 14.57
C VAL A 244 9.05 -16.14 13.20
N VAL A 245 9.06 -14.81 13.10
CA VAL A 245 8.86 -14.09 11.83
C VAL A 245 9.97 -14.44 10.85
N ASN A 246 11.24 -14.41 11.29
CA ASN A 246 12.38 -14.73 10.44
C ASN A 246 12.38 -16.20 10.01
N ALA A 247 12.04 -17.14 10.90
CA ALA A 247 11.93 -18.55 10.57
C ALA A 247 10.83 -18.83 9.53
N LYS A 248 9.64 -18.23 9.72
CA LYS A 248 8.54 -18.36 8.74
C LYS A 248 8.86 -17.66 7.42
N HIS A 249 9.59 -16.55 7.46
CA HIS A 249 10.08 -15.88 6.25
C HIS A 249 11.09 -16.75 5.50
N ALA A 250 12.09 -17.26 6.19
CA ALA A 250 13.08 -18.18 5.62
C ALA A 250 12.45 -19.44 5.00
N SER A 251 11.45 -20.02 5.66
CA SER A 251 10.74 -21.19 5.16
C SER A 251 9.94 -20.89 3.88
N ALA A 252 9.35 -19.70 3.79
CA ALA A 252 8.55 -19.28 2.64
C ALA A 252 9.40 -18.80 1.44
N TYR A 253 10.62 -18.29 1.67
CA TYR A 253 11.45 -17.65 0.64
C TYR A 253 12.89 -18.16 0.63
N GLY A 254 13.24 -18.97 -0.37
CA GLY A 254 14.64 -19.35 -0.64
C GLY A 254 15.44 -18.19 -1.24
N GLY A 255 16.69 -17.98 -0.80
CA GLY A 255 17.58 -16.93 -1.35
C GLY A 255 17.36 -15.52 -0.79
N ARG A 256 16.97 -15.42 0.49
CA ARG A 256 16.61 -14.20 1.24
C ARG A 256 17.64 -13.06 1.27
N ASP A 257 18.93 -13.34 1.07
CA ASP A 257 20.01 -12.34 1.20
C ASP A 257 19.95 -11.16 0.20
N VAL A 258 19.07 -11.23 -0.80
CA VAL A 258 18.95 -10.23 -1.87
C VAL A 258 17.74 -9.29 -1.68
N TYR A 259 16.89 -9.47 -0.64
CA TYR A 259 15.56 -8.84 -0.58
C TYR A 259 15.14 -8.44 0.85
N GLY A 260 15.42 -7.20 1.24
CA GLY A 260 15.18 -6.70 2.62
C GLY A 260 16.25 -7.12 3.63
N GLY A 261 17.11 -8.08 3.26
CA GLY A 261 18.19 -8.61 4.08
C GLY A 261 17.96 -10.08 4.42
N ALA A 262 18.93 -10.71 5.07
CA ALA A 262 18.80 -12.11 5.49
C ALA A 262 17.67 -12.35 6.51
N THR A 263 17.15 -11.28 7.12
CA THR A 263 16.20 -11.26 8.23
C THR A 263 15.22 -10.10 8.06
N VAL A 264 13.95 -10.30 8.42
CA VAL A 264 12.88 -9.28 8.44
C VAL A 264 13.03 -8.37 9.65
N LEU A 265 13.36 -8.95 10.81
CA LEU A 265 13.62 -8.25 12.06
C LEU A 265 15.04 -8.57 12.52
N ASP A 266 15.78 -7.56 13.00
CA ASP A 266 17.16 -7.68 13.48
C ASP A 266 17.37 -6.89 14.78
N ASP A 267 18.53 -7.04 15.42
CA ASP A 267 18.82 -6.43 16.73
C ASP A 267 18.66 -4.89 16.77
N ALA A 268 18.68 -4.20 15.63
CA ALA A 268 18.40 -2.76 15.58
C ALA A 268 16.92 -2.44 15.88
N ASP A 269 16.03 -3.43 15.77
CA ASP A 269 14.60 -3.33 16.05
C ASP A 269 14.25 -3.70 17.51
N ALA A 270 15.25 -3.95 18.37
CA ALA A 270 15.04 -4.49 19.73
C ALA A 270 14.31 -3.55 20.71
N ASP A 271 14.23 -2.24 20.43
CA ASP A 271 13.30 -1.35 21.14
C ASP A 271 11.86 -1.63 20.65
N TRP A 272 11.24 -2.65 21.24
CA TRP A 272 10.09 -3.32 20.65
C TRP A 272 8.76 -2.92 21.32
N ARG A 273 7.86 -2.36 20.53
CA ARG A 273 6.54 -1.86 20.97
C ARG A 273 5.39 -2.80 20.63
N VAL A 274 5.58 -3.77 19.74
CA VAL A 274 4.51 -4.63 19.22
C VAL A 274 4.31 -5.86 20.11
N GLN A 275 3.22 -5.90 20.88
CA GLN A 275 3.00 -6.92 21.91
C GLN A 275 1.88 -7.87 21.48
N THR A 276 2.16 -9.16 21.35
CA THR A 276 1.09 -10.13 21.07
C THR A 276 0.10 -10.19 22.22
N VAL A 277 -1.19 -10.27 21.89
CA VAL A 277 -2.26 -10.43 22.87
C VAL A 277 -3.14 -11.63 22.56
N THR A 278 -3.67 -12.25 23.61
CA THR A 278 -4.70 -13.28 23.54
C THR A 278 -6.08 -12.67 23.21
N TYR A 279 -7.07 -13.51 22.93
CA TYR A 279 -8.44 -13.03 22.70
C TYR A 279 -9.07 -12.40 23.96
N PRO A 280 -8.93 -12.97 25.18
CA PRO A 280 -9.39 -12.31 26.41
C PRO A 280 -8.73 -10.95 26.65
N GLU A 281 -7.42 -10.83 26.41
CA GLU A 281 -6.71 -9.54 26.47
C GLU A 281 -7.27 -8.53 25.49
N LEU A 282 -7.54 -8.93 24.24
CA LEU A 282 -8.16 -8.05 23.26
C LEU A 282 -9.56 -7.59 23.71
N VAL A 283 -10.39 -8.50 24.22
CA VAL A 283 -11.74 -8.14 24.70
C VAL A 283 -11.66 -7.18 25.89
N ASN A 284 -10.79 -7.44 26.85
CA ASN A 284 -10.56 -6.55 27.99
C ASN A 284 -10.10 -5.16 27.50
N LEU A 285 -9.14 -5.09 26.57
CA LEU A 285 -8.69 -3.82 25.98
C LEU A 285 -9.83 -3.07 25.29
N LEU A 286 -10.64 -3.74 24.47
CA LEU A 286 -11.79 -3.12 23.79
C LEU A 286 -12.91 -2.73 24.77
N GLU A 287 -12.87 -3.24 26.00
CA GLU A 287 -13.76 -2.85 27.09
C GLU A 287 -13.17 -1.76 28.00
N SER A 288 -11.86 -1.53 27.97
CA SER A 288 -11.22 -0.49 28.76
C SER A 288 -11.43 0.90 28.15
N ASP A 289 -11.52 1.90 29.02
CA ASP A 289 -11.44 3.31 28.61
C ASP A 289 -9.99 3.65 28.27
N GLY A 290 -9.75 4.47 27.24
CA GLY A 290 -8.41 4.89 26.83
C GLY A 290 -8.24 4.86 25.32
N ASP A 291 -7.13 5.43 24.85
CA ASP A 291 -6.72 5.40 23.45
C ASP A 291 -5.65 4.33 23.20
N TYR A 292 -5.86 3.46 22.22
CA TYR A 292 -5.02 2.28 21.99
C TYR A 292 -4.68 2.08 20.52
N VAL A 293 -3.45 1.63 20.25
CA VAL A 293 -3.04 1.21 18.91
C VAL A 293 -3.14 -0.31 18.77
N LEU A 294 -3.98 -0.80 17.86
CA LEU A 294 -4.15 -2.22 17.57
C LEU A 294 -3.65 -2.59 16.17
N LEU A 295 -2.89 -3.67 16.09
CA LEU A 295 -2.51 -4.35 14.86
C LEU A 295 -3.18 -5.73 14.82
N PHE A 296 -4.13 -5.91 13.91
CA PHE A 296 -4.64 -7.25 13.57
C PHE A 296 -3.71 -7.87 12.53
N GLY A 297 -3.15 -9.04 12.83
CA GLY A 297 -2.27 -9.73 11.90
C GLY A 297 -1.98 -11.17 12.30
N GLY A 298 -0.74 -11.59 12.12
CA GLY A 298 -0.25 -12.88 12.58
C GLY A 298 1.13 -13.17 12.00
N THR A 299 1.97 -13.88 12.74
CA THR A 299 3.34 -14.22 12.30
C THR A 299 3.34 -15.07 11.03
N TRP A 300 2.28 -15.85 10.80
CA TRP A 300 2.06 -16.65 9.60
C TRP A 300 1.83 -15.80 8.35
N CYS A 301 1.19 -14.63 8.50
CA CYS A 301 0.80 -13.81 7.38
C CYS A 301 2.02 -13.09 6.79
N HIS A 302 2.31 -13.37 5.52
CA HIS A 302 3.40 -12.71 4.81
C HIS A 302 3.21 -11.20 4.69
N ASN A 303 1.97 -10.70 4.56
CA ASN A 303 1.69 -9.27 4.52
C ASN A 303 1.96 -8.62 5.89
N THR A 304 1.66 -9.32 6.99
CA THR A 304 1.91 -8.80 8.35
C THR A 304 3.40 -8.74 8.62
N ARG A 305 4.12 -9.86 8.40
CA ARG A 305 5.58 -9.91 8.53
C ARG A 305 6.26 -8.78 7.79
N ALA A 306 5.71 -8.45 6.63
CA ALA A 306 6.21 -7.39 5.80
C ALA A 306 6.33 -6.06 6.57
N VAL A 307 5.26 -5.62 7.24
CA VAL A 307 5.16 -4.26 7.81
C VAL A 307 5.61 -4.15 9.26
N LEU A 308 5.83 -5.27 9.98
CA LEU A 308 6.15 -5.27 11.42
C LEU A 308 7.32 -4.37 11.78
N LYS A 309 8.41 -4.40 11.00
CA LYS A 309 9.59 -3.55 11.21
C LYS A 309 9.22 -2.06 11.17
N GLU A 310 8.43 -1.65 10.19
CA GLU A 310 8.02 -0.26 10.03
C GLU A 310 7.02 0.17 11.12
N VAL A 311 6.05 -0.68 11.47
CA VAL A 311 5.13 -0.43 12.58
C VAL A 311 5.91 -0.20 13.88
N ASN A 312 6.89 -1.07 14.19
CA ASN A 312 7.72 -0.90 15.38
C ASN A 312 8.53 0.41 15.32
N ARG A 313 9.19 0.68 14.19
CA ARG A 313 10.00 1.89 14.01
C ARG A 313 9.18 3.17 14.22
N GLN A 314 7.96 3.21 13.69
CA GLN A 314 7.07 4.37 13.83
C GLN A 314 6.48 4.48 15.22
N ALA A 315 6.16 3.36 15.88
CA ALA A 315 5.77 3.36 17.29
C ALA A 315 6.88 3.96 18.19
N VAL A 316 8.13 3.52 18.00
CA VAL A 316 9.30 4.08 18.71
C VAL A 316 9.49 5.57 18.39
N ALA A 317 9.40 5.95 17.11
CA ALA A 317 9.63 7.33 16.69
C ALA A 317 8.58 8.33 17.19
N ASN A 318 7.39 7.85 17.58
CA ASN A 318 6.28 8.66 18.07
C ASN A 318 5.96 8.35 19.56
N ASP A 319 6.92 7.78 20.29
CA ASP A 319 6.82 7.49 21.73
C ASP A 319 5.58 6.64 22.13
N VAL A 320 5.04 5.83 21.21
CA VAL A 320 3.95 4.89 21.49
C VAL A 320 4.48 3.76 22.36
N ALA A 321 3.95 3.65 23.58
CA ALA A 321 4.40 2.66 24.54
C ALA A 321 4.13 1.22 24.09
N LYS A 322 2.95 0.96 23.49
CA LYS A 322 2.49 -0.38 23.14
C LYS A 322 1.60 -0.38 21.90
N VAL A 323 1.88 -1.30 20.97
CA VAL A 323 1.00 -1.67 19.85
C VAL A 323 0.49 -3.08 20.10
N TYR A 324 -0.81 -3.25 20.31
CA TYR A 324 -1.41 -4.55 20.63
C TYR A 324 -1.60 -5.38 19.37
N PHE A 325 -0.90 -6.51 19.29
CA PHE A 325 -0.82 -7.36 18.11
C PHE A 325 -1.69 -8.60 18.28
N PHE A 326 -2.87 -8.60 17.68
CA PHE A 326 -3.80 -9.72 17.78
C PHE A 326 -3.75 -10.62 16.54
N ASP A 327 -3.54 -11.92 16.75
CA ASP A 327 -3.63 -12.92 15.70
C ASP A 327 -5.06 -13.44 15.56
N LEU A 328 -5.64 -13.27 14.37
CA LEU A 328 -6.96 -13.81 14.05
C LEU A 328 -6.96 -15.32 13.83
N ARG A 329 -5.80 -15.96 13.98
CA ARG A 329 -5.62 -17.40 14.11
C ARG A 329 -5.14 -17.68 15.53
N LEU A 330 -6.02 -18.19 16.38
CA LEU A 330 -5.75 -18.32 17.81
C LEU A 330 -4.59 -19.28 18.14
N ASP A 331 -4.17 -20.12 17.19
CA ASP A 331 -3.02 -21.02 17.30
C ASP A 331 -1.74 -20.51 16.60
N GLY A 332 -1.78 -19.33 15.97
CA GLY A 332 -0.68 -18.77 15.18
C GLY A 332 -0.38 -19.49 13.85
N ASN A 333 -1.26 -20.38 13.37
CA ASN A 333 -0.97 -21.24 12.21
C ASN A 333 -2.05 -21.25 11.12
N SER A 334 -1.64 -21.32 9.85
CA SER A 334 -2.48 -20.94 8.70
C SER A 334 -3.47 -21.97 8.15
N GLY A 335 -3.76 -23.07 8.86
CA GLY A 335 -4.41 -24.25 8.25
C GLY A 335 -5.76 -24.73 8.78
N ASN A 336 -6.21 -24.32 9.97
CA ASN A 336 -7.35 -24.92 10.67
C ASN A 336 -8.52 -23.93 10.89
N ASP A 337 -9.58 -24.42 11.54
CA ASP A 337 -10.82 -23.70 11.86
C ASP A 337 -10.65 -22.55 12.89
N LEU A 338 -9.45 -22.36 13.45
CA LEU A 338 -9.15 -21.26 14.38
C LEU A 338 -8.90 -19.93 13.69
N HIS A 339 -9.05 -19.87 12.36
CA HIS A 339 -9.11 -18.59 11.67
C HIS A 339 -10.51 -17.96 11.86
N ILE A 340 -10.68 -17.21 12.94
CA ILE A 340 -11.99 -16.73 13.39
C ILE A 340 -12.65 -15.74 12.41
N ARG A 341 -11.93 -15.20 11.43
CA ARG A 341 -12.45 -14.25 10.44
C ARG A 341 -12.84 -14.87 9.08
N ASP A 342 -13.11 -16.17 9.04
CA ASP A 342 -13.56 -16.88 7.84
C ASP A 342 -15.02 -17.35 7.96
N THR A 343 -15.84 -17.04 6.94
CA THR A 343 -17.17 -17.65 6.78
C THR A 343 -17.01 -19.16 6.62
N GLY A 344 -17.32 -19.91 7.67
CA GLY A 344 -17.13 -21.36 7.72
C GLY A 344 -16.32 -21.85 8.90
N SER A 345 -15.58 -20.97 9.60
CA SER A 345 -15.00 -21.30 10.90
C SER A 345 -16.12 -21.59 11.91
N GLU A 346 -15.99 -22.68 12.68
CA GLU A 346 -16.89 -22.96 13.82
C GLU A 346 -16.84 -21.86 14.90
N PHE A 347 -15.76 -21.07 14.90
CA PHE A 347 -15.49 -19.99 15.85
C PHE A 347 -15.63 -18.60 15.20
N ALA A 348 -16.34 -18.50 14.07
CA ALA A 348 -16.60 -17.24 13.39
C ALA A 348 -17.37 -16.23 14.26
N ASP A 349 -18.09 -16.70 15.29
CA ASP A 349 -18.79 -15.87 16.26
C ASP A 349 -17.85 -15.00 17.09
N PHE A 350 -16.65 -15.47 17.40
CA PHE A 350 -15.66 -14.67 18.15
C PHE A 350 -15.29 -13.39 17.39
N TYR A 351 -15.03 -13.50 16.09
CA TYR A 351 -14.79 -12.32 15.26
C TYR A 351 -16.07 -11.51 15.03
N GLY A 352 -17.18 -12.19 14.72
CA GLY A 352 -18.44 -11.56 14.38
C GLY A 352 -19.00 -10.70 15.50
N ASP A 353 -19.03 -11.23 16.73
CA ASP A 353 -19.48 -10.50 17.91
C ASP A 353 -18.51 -9.37 18.26
N LEU A 354 -17.20 -9.61 18.15
CA LEU A 354 -16.19 -8.58 18.42
C LEU A 354 -16.33 -7.38 17.47
N VAL A 355 -16.38 -7.61 16.15
CA VAL A 355 -16.52 -6.53 15.17
C VAL A 355 -17.85 -5.80 15.33
N THR A 356 -18.93 -6.53 15.54
CA THR A 356 -20.27 -5.93 15.63
C THR A 356 -20.43 -5.11 16.91
N LYS A 357 -19.87 -5.58 18.04
CA LYS A 357 -19.97 -4.89 19.34
C LYS A 357 -18.98 -3.73 19.45
N TYR A 358 -17.72 -3.94 19.09
CA TYR A 358 -16.65 -3.00 19.41
C TYR A 358 -16.18 -2.16 18.22
N LEU A 359 -16.41 -2.59 16.97
CA LEU A 359 -15.88 -1.91 15.78
C LEU A 359 -17.01 -1.47 14.81
N PRO A 360 -18.06 -0.77 15.28
CA PRO A 360 -19.24 -0.46 14.48
C PRO A 360 -18.95 0.46 13.28
N ASN A 361 -17.90 1.27 13.36
CA ASN A 361 -17.46 2.17 12.29
C ASN A 361 -16.28 1.63 11.46
N LEU A 362 -15.96 0.34 11.54
CA LEU A 362 -14.90 -0.30 10.75
C LEU A 362 -15.13 -0.11 9.25
N ALA A 363 -14.12 0.38 8.53
CA ALA A 363 -14.13 0.45 7.08
C ALA A 363 -13.15 -0.57 6.49
N THR A 364 -13.58 -1.44 5.58
CA THR A 364 -12.70 -2.44 4.96
C THR A 364 -12.85 -2.41 3.45
N GLN A 365 -11.94 -3.07 2.72
CA GLN A 365 -12.08 -3.22 1.27
C GLN A 365 -13.24 -4.14 0.88
N TYR A 366 -13.71 -4.94 1.83
CA TYR A 366 -14.73 -5.94 1.64
C TYR A 366 -16.11 -5.35 1.91
N VAL A 367 -17.04 -5.64 1.01
CA VAL A 367 -18.43 -5.17 1.09
C VAL A 367 -19.32 -6.38 1.34
N PRO A 368 -19.96 -6.49 2.52
CA PRO A 368 -20.88 -7.59 2.81
C PRO A 368 -21.95 -7.76 1.72
N GLY A 369 -22.17 -9.01 1.31
CA GLY A 369 -23.06 -9.38 0.21
C GLY A 369 -22.48 -9.18 -1.20
N VAL A 370 -21.30 -8.58 -1.33
CA VAL A 370 -20.65 -8.28 -2.63
C VAL A 370 -19.26 -8.91 -2.71
N SER A 371 -18.37 -8.57 -1.79
CA SER A 371 -16.96 -8.96 -1.79
C SER A 371 -16.50 -9.25 -0.36
N GLY A 372 -16.51 -10.53 0.04
CA GLY A 372 -16.01 -10.96 1.35
C GLY A 372 -16.89 -10.52 2.54
N GLN A 373 -17.08 -11.43 3.49
CA GLN A 373 -17.77 -11.18 4.75
C GLN A 373 -17.38 -12.26 5.76
N VAL A 374 -17.84 -12.12 7.01
CA VAL A 374 -17.83 -13.20 7.99
C VAL A 374 -19.27 -13.44 8.42
N ASP A 375 -19.81 -14.59 8.03
CA ASP A 375 -21.12 -15.03 8.51
C ASP A 375 -20.95 -15.90 9.75
N TYR A 376 -21.77 -15.64 10.75
CA TYR A 376 -21.65 -16.27 12.06
C TYR A 376 -23.00 -16.34 12.78
N PHE A 377 -23.09 -17.23 13.76
CA PHE A 377 -24.23 -17.29 14.67
C PHE A 377 -23.88 -16.52 15.95
N PRO A 378 -24.61 -15.46 16.34
CA PRO A 378 -24.24 -14.63 17.48
C PRO A 378 -24.07 -15.42 18.80
N GLY A 379 -22.91 -15.34 19.43
CA GLY A 379 -22.49 -16.12 20.59
C GLY A 379 -22.34 -17.63 20.33
N GLY A 380 -22.17 -18.04 19.08
CA GLY A 380 -22.11 -19.45 18.66
C GLY A 380 -23.46 -20.17 18.69
N ASP A 381 -24.56 -19.46 18.94
CA ASP A 381 -25.90 -20.05 19.10
C ASP A 381 -26.58 -20.26 17.75
N THR A 382 -26.49 -21.49 17.23
CA THR A 382 -27.08 -21.91 15.94
C THR A 382 -28.61 -21.80 15.87
N SER A 383 -29.30 -21.55 16.99
CA SER A 383 -30.74 -21.26 16.99
C SER A 383 -31.07 -19.82 16.59
N LYS A 384 -30.09 -18.91 16.66
CA LYS A 384 -30.24 -17.52 16.22
C LYS A 384 -30.15 -17.39 14.71
N ALA A 385 -30.69 -16.28 14.20
CA ALA A 385 -30.50 -15.94 12.79
C ALA A 385 -29.01 -15.71 12.49
N LEU A 386 -28.57 -16.21 11.33
CA LEU A 386 -27.23 -15.97 10.82
C LEU A 386 -27.00 -14.46 10.67
N ALA A 387 -25.94 -13.96 11.29
CA ALA A 387 -25.50 -12.57 11.23
C ALA A 387 -24.27 -12.45 10.33
N THR A 388 -23.97 -11.23 9.89
CA THR A 388 -22.85 -10.94 9.00
C THR A 388 -22.06 -9.76 9.55
N ALA A 389 -20.75 -9.94 9.72
CA ALA A 389 -19.80 -8.89 10.09
C ALA A 389 -18.93 -8.49 8.89
N LYS A 390 -18.42 -7.25 8.91
CA LYS A 390 -17.41 -6.79 7.96
C LYS A 390 -16.13 -7.60 8.17
N LYS A 391 -15.60 -8.15 7.08
CA LYS A 391 -14.30 -8.82 7.10
C LYS A 391 -13.20 -7.79 6.95
N LEU A 392 -12.23 -7.82 7.86
CA LEU A 392 -10.96 -7.12 7.74
C LEU A 392 -9.91 -8.07 7.16
N GLN A 393 -9.01 -7.52 6.36
CA GLN A 393 -7.83 -8.21 5.87
C GLN A 393 -6.60 -7.81 6.66
N VAL A 394 -5.70 -8.77 6.88
CA VAL A 394 -4.48 -8.54 7.66
C VAL A 394 -3.26 -8.27 6.76
N PRO A 395 -2.32 -7.42 7.18
CA PRO A 395 -2.30 -6.64 8.42
C PRO A 395 -3.31 -5.49 8.40
N TYR A 396 -3.80 -5.13 9.58
CA TYR A 396 -4.74 -4.03 9.76
C TYR A 396 -4.42 -3.25 11.03
N LEU A 397 -4.01 -1.99 10.88
CA LEU A 397 -3.62 -1.12 11.99
C LEU A 397 -4.73 -0.10 12.24
N LEU A 398 -5.11 0.11 13.49
CA LEU A 398 -6.11 1.10 13.88
C LEU A 398 -5.80 1.72 15.24
N GLU A 399 -6.32 2.92 15.44
CA GLU A 399 -6.41 3.60 16.73
C GLU A 399 -7.83 3.43 17.27
N TYR A 400 -7.94 3.10 18.55
CA TYR A 400 -9.18 2.74 19.20
C TYR A 400 -9.38 3.51 20.50
N ASP A 401 -10.47 4.25 20.56
CA ASP A 401 -10.99 4.87 21.78
C ASP A 401 -12.46 4.49 21.95
N ARG A 402 -12.76 3.65 22.95
CA ARG A 402 -14.12 3.15 23.23
C ARG A 402 -15.12 4.29 23.45
N SER A 403 -14.68 5.39 24.05
CA SER A 403 -15.52 6.53 24.43
C SER A 403 -15.89 7.42 23.24
N ARG A 404 -15.17 7.27 22.12
CA ARG A 404 -15.30 8.14 20.96
C ARG A 404 -16.67 8.03 20.29
N THR A 405 -17.28 9.18 20.04
CA THR A 405 -18.54 9.30 19.30
C THR A 405 -18.45 10.32 18.18
N VAL A 406 -19.16 10.07 17.07
CA VAL A 406 -19.31 11.00 15.94
C VAL A 406 -20.78 11.17 15.64
N GLY A 407 -21.28 12.41 15.66
CA GLY A 407 -22.70 12.68 15.47
C GLY A 407 -23.61 12.01 16.50
N GLY A 408 -23.09 11.78 17.72
CA GLY A 408 -23.79 11.07 18.80
C GLY A 408 -23.88 9.55 18.61
N GLN A 409 -23.19 8.98 17.63
CA GLN A 409 -23.09 7.53 17.43
C GLN A 409 -21.72 7.01 17.87
N PRO A 410 -21.62 5.80 18.44
CA PRO A 410 -20.34 5.16 18.72
C PRO A 410 -19.49 5.07 17.46
N ALA A 411 -18.27 5.60 17.52
CA ALA A 411 -17.30 5.56 16.44
C ALA A 411 -15.89 5.32 17.01
N PRO A 412 -15.67 4.19 17.69
CA PRO A 412 -14.47 3.97 18.49
C PRO A 412 -13.19 3.82 17.68
N ILE A 413 -13.26 3.42 16.40
CA ILE A 413 -12.09 3.49 15.52
C ILE A 413 -11.85 4.96 15.17
N ALA A 414 -10.81 5.56 15.74
CA ALA A 414 -10.47 6.97 15.54
C ALA A 414 -9.85 7.20 14.16
N GLN A 415 -8.88 6.35 13.80
CA GLN A 415 -8.29 6.25 12.48
C GLN A 415 -7.85 4.80 12.17
N GLN A 416 -7.61 4.51 10.90
CA GLN A 416 -7.24 3.18 10.42
C GLN A 416 -6.31 3.28 9.21
N TRP A 417 -5.31 2.40 9.17
CA TRP A 417 -4.35 2.30 8.09
C TRP A 417 -4.97 1.59 6.88
N ILE A 418 -5.56 2.39 5.99
CA ILE A 418 -6.26 1.90 4.79
C ILE A 418 -6.11 2.90 3.64
N HIS A 419 -6.16 2.43 2.39
CA HIS A 419 -6.25 3.29 1.21
C HIS A 419 -7.72 3.64 0.92
N SER A 420 -8.01 4.92 0.71
CA SER A 420 -9.30 5.38 0.19
C SER A 420 -9.26 5.47 -1.33
N ASN A 421 -10.20 4.82 -2.01
CA ASN A 421 -10.32 4.89 -3.47
C ASN A 421 -10.93 6.23 -3.95
N GLY A 422 -11.27 7.15 -3.05
CA GLY A 422 -11.87 8.45 -3.35
C GLY A 422 -13.38 8.44 -3.67
N ASP A 423 -14.02 7.27 -3.67
CA ASP A 423 -15.43 7.07 -3.98
C ASP A 423 -16.24 6.50 -2.79
N GLY A 424 -15.65 6.52 -1.59
CA GLY A 424 -16.22 5.93 -0.38
C GLY A 424 -15.95 4.44 -0.24
N THR A 425 -15.23 3.83 -1.17
CA THR A 425 -14.69 2.47 -1.04
C THR A 425 -13.22 2.50 -0.64
N TYR A 426 -12.71 1.35 -0.21
CA TYR A 426 -11.37 1.24 0.37
C TYR A 426 -10.59 0.07 -0.22
N LYS A 427 -9.28 0.09 -0.01
CA LYS A 427 -8.37 -1.00 -0.29
C LYS A 427 -7.44 -1.20 0.89
N GLU A 428 -7.30 -2.44 1.36
CA GLU A 428 -6.42 -2.75 2.48
C GLU A 428 -4.99 -2.96 1.97
N TYR A 429 -4.01 -2.51 2.75
CA TYR A 429 -2.60 -2.54 2.40
C TYR A 429 -1.99 -3.95 2.60
N MET A 430 -2.34 -4.88 1.70
CA MET A 430 -1.68 -6.18 1.59
C MET A 430 -0.33 -6.05 0.86
N THR A 431 0.70 -5.66 1.60
CA THR A 431 1.92 -5.14 1.00
C THR A 431 2.95 -6.18 0.56
N GLU A 432 2.84 -7.48 0.87
CA GLU A 432 3.90 -8.54 0.72
C GLU A 432 4.78 -8.43 -0.53
N TRP A 433 4.23 -7.95 -1.65
CA TRP A 433 4.86 -7.72 -2.93
C TRP A 433 6.28 -7.11 -2.91
N TRP A 434 6.58 -6.11 -2.08
CA TRP A 434 7.94 -5.58 -1.84
C TRP A 434 9.00 -6.62 -1.49
N TYR A 435 8.65 -7.70 -0.80
CA TYR A 435 9.60 -8.75 -0.42
C TYR A 435 9.83 -9.81 -1.52
N VAL A 436 8.96 -9.90 -2.54
CA VAL A 436 8.75 -11.19 -3.24
C VAL A 436 8.67 -11.11 -4.78
N ASN A 437 8.41 -9.96 -5.38
CA ASN A 437 8.03 -9.91 -6.79
C ASN A 437 9.17 -10.20 -7.79
N ASP A 438 10.43 -10.06 -7.37
CA ASP A 438 11.59 -10.34 -8.23
C ASP A 438 12.01 -11.82 -8.25
N LEU A 439 11.30 -12.70 -7.53
CA LEU A 439 11.58 -14.14 -7.52
C LEU A 439 11.23 -14.81 -8.86
N PRO A 440 12.13 -15.58 -9.48
CA PRO A 440 11.77 -16.44 -10.61
C PRO A 440 10.78 -17.53 -10.16
N GLY A 441 9.64 -17.66 -10.85
CA GLY A 441 8.73 -18.80 -10.68
C GLY A 441 7.78 -18.74 -9.47
N ARG A 442 7.72 -17.64 -8.70
CA ARG A 442 6.72 -17.50 -7.61
C ARG A 442 5.31 -17.25 -8.15
N TYR A 443 5.21 -16.43 -9.20
CA TYR A 443 4.01 -16.31 -10.00
C TYR A 443 4.27 -16.99 -11.33
N ALA A 444 3.33 -17.86 -11.74
CA ALA A 444 3.35 -18.45 -13.07
C ALA A 444 3.31 -17.36 -14.16
N ASP A 445 2.67 -16.23 -13.84
CA ASP A 445 2.57 -15.04 -14.67
C ASP A 445 3.07 -13.82 -13.88
N ARG A 446 4.28 -13.32 -14.20
CA ARG A 446 4.74 -12.04 -13.65
C ARG A 446 3.84 -10.91 -14.15
N PRO A 447 3.50 -9.90 -13.30
CA PRO A 447 2.85 -8.70 -13.77
C PRO A 447 3.65 -8.08 -14.92
N ASP A 448 2.96 -7.44 -15.87
CA ASP A 448 3.65 -6.59 -16.83
C ASP A 448 4.40 -5.45 -16.10
N PRO A 449 5.39 -4.79 -16.74
CA PRO A 449 6.18 -3.75 -16.07
C PRO A 449 5.34 -2.61 -15.48
N ALA A 450 4.19 -2.28 -16.07
CA ALA A 450 3.32 -1.22 -15.58
C ALA A 450 2.55 -1.65 -14.32
N GLY A 451 2.04 -2.89 -14.31
CA GLY A 451 1.40 -3.50 -13.14
C GLY A 451 2.37 -3.65 -11.98
N LEU A 452 3.63 -4.01 -12.26
CA LEU A 452 4.69 -4.02 -11.25
C LEU A 452 4.94 -2.61 -10.67
N ALA A 453 5.11 -1.60 -11.52
CA ALA A 453 5.31 -0.23 -11.06
C ALA A 453 4.13 0.28 -10.19
N ALA A 454 2.89 -0.03 -10.57
CA ALA A 454 1.71 0.33 -9.78
C ALA A 454 1.66 -0.38 -8.41
N GLN A 455 2.10 -1.63 -8.35
CA GLN A 455 2.17 -2.39 -7.09
C GLN A 455 3.25 -1.85 -6.15
N LEU A 456 4.42 -1.49 -6.68
CA LEU A 456 5.49 -0.86 -5.89
C LEU A 456 5.03 0.49 -5.34
N ALA A 457 4.40 1.32 -6.16
CA ALA A 457 3.84 2.60 -5.71
C ALA A 457 2.80 2.42 -4.58
N PHE A 458 1.96 1.38 -4.67
CA PHE A 458 1.00 1.06 -3.60
C PHE A 458 1.67 0.57 -2.32
N ALA A 459 2.79 -0.15 -2.42
CA ALA A 459 3.58 -0.54 -1.25
C ALA A 459 4.30 0.66 -0.61
N ASP A 460 4.86 1.56 -1.42
CA ASP A 460 5.47 2.81 -0.94
C ASP A 460 4.43 3.69 -0.22
N GLU A 461 3.24 3.81 -0.80
CA GLU A 461 2.09 4.49 -0.16
C GLU A 461 1.76 3.85 1.19
N ALA A 462 1.69 2.52 1.26
CA ALA A 462 1.38 1.80 2.48
C ALA A 462 2.39 2.10 3.60
N ILE A 463 3.69 2.11 3.30
CA ILE A 463 4.76 2.44 4.26
C ILE A 463 4.67 3.90 4.72
N ALA A 464 4.48 4.83 3.78
CA ALA A 464 4.27 6.23 4.10
C ALA A 464 3.04 6.41 5.01
N ALA A 465 1.95 5.69 4.74
CA ALA A 465 0.72 5.74 5.52
C ALA A 465 0.88 5.21 6.95
N VAL A 466 1.81 4.27 7.22
CA VAL A 466 2.15 3.88 8.62
C VAL A 466 2.75 5.09 9.35
N GLY A 467 3.68 5.82 8.71
CA GLY A 467 4.25 7.03 9.29
C GLY A 467 3.20 8.11 9.57
N THR A 468 2.31 8.37 8.60
CA THR A 468 1.19 9.31 8.78
C THR A 468 0.31 8.91 9.94
N PHE A 469 -0.07 7.63 10.04
CA PHE A 469 -0.91 7.09 11.13
C PHE A 469 -0.31 7.40 12.51
N PHE A 470 0.96 7.02 12.74
CA PHE A 470 1.59 7.20 14.04
C PHE A 470 1.86 8.67 14.39
N SER A 471 2.20 9.50 13.39
CA SER A 471 2.42 10.94 13.60
C SER A 471 1.14 11.72 13.97
N ALA A 472 -0.02 11.11 13.75
CA ALA A 472 -1.33 11.69 14.03
C ALA A 472 -1.91 11.25 15.40
N LEU A 473 -1.17 10.48 16.21
CA LEU A 473 -1.62 10.00 17.51
C LEU A 473 -1.47 11.06 18.63
N PRO A 474 -2.41 11.12 19.61
CA PRO A 474 -3.77 10.56 19.50
C PRO A 474 -4.56 11.34 18.44
N TYR A 475 -5.46 10.68 17.73
CA TYR A 475 -6.27 11.30 16.70
C TYR A 475 -7.28 12.27 17.32
N ASP A 476 -7.00 13.56 17.16
CA ASP A 476 -7.89 14.63 17.59
C ASP A 476 -8.76 15.13 16.42
N PRO A 477 -10.07 14.85 16.40
CA PRO A 477 -10.97 15.39 15.39
C PRO A 477 -11.21 16.91 15.53
N GLU A 478 -10.81 17.57 16.63
CA GLU A 478 -10.80 19.05 16.75
C GLU A 478 -9.70 19.70 15.92
N VAL A 479 -8.71 18.93 15.45
CA VAL A 479 -8.00 19.27 14.21
C VAL A 479 -8.93 18.95 13.04
N VAL A 480 -10.01 19.72 12.93
CA VAL A 480 -10.96 19.61 11.82
C VAL A 480 -10.16 19.79 10.54
N ALA A 481 -10.03 18.73 9.76
CA ALA A 481 -9.41 18.84 8.45
C ALA A 481 -10.08 19.99 7.71
N THR A 482 -9.31 20.95 7.24
CA THR A 482 -9.81 22.12 6.50
C THR A 482 -9.61 21.91 5.01
N ALA A 483 -10.15 22.79 4.18
CA ALA A 483 -9.66 22.89 2.81
C ALA A 483 -8.13 23.11 2.82
N PRO A 484 -7.39 22.72 1.76
CA PRO A 484 -5.94 22.91 1.72
C PRO A 484 -5.56 24.38 1.87
N ALA A 485 -4.33 24.64 2.32
CA ALA A 485 -3.79 25.98 2.31
C ALA A 485 -3.75 26.55 0.88
N THR A 486 -3.83 27.87 0.74
CA THR A 486 -3.70 28.53 -0.57
C THR A 486 -2.32 28.22 -1.16
N PRO A 487 -2.23 27.66 -2.38
CA PRO A 487 -0.95 27.48 -3.06
C PRO A 487 -0.21 28.81 -3.25
N ASP A 488 1.12 28.75 -3.24
CA ASP A 488 1.95 29.88 -3.65
C ASP A 488 1.71 30.25 -5.13
N ALA A 489 2.15 31.44 -5.54
CA ALA A 489 2.03 31.87 -6.93
C ALA A 489 2.76 30.86 -7.85
N PRO A 490 2.08 30.30 -8.86
CA PRO A 490 2.68 29.33 -9.76
C PRO A 490 3.71 30.01 -10.67
N VAL A 491 4.65 29.22 -11.19
CA VAL A 491 5.63 29.65 -12.17
C VAL A 491 5.12 29.28 -13.56
N ALA A 492 4.95 30.28 -14.43
CA ALA A 492 4.60 30.10 -15.83
C ALA A 492 5.83 30.32 -16.72
N THR A 493 5.97 29.50 -17.76
CA THR A 493 7.03 29.62 -18.78
C THR A 493 6.42 29.43 -20.17
N VAL A 494 6.97 30.13 -21.17
CA VAL A 494 6.50 30.07 -22.57
C VAL A 494 7.50 29.32 -23.44
N THR A 495 7.00 28.46 -24.32
CA THR A 495 7.76 27.83 -25.41
C THR A 495 6.90 27.82 -26.67
N GLY A 496 7.25 28.64 -27.67
CA GLY A 496 6.43 28.78 -28.88
C GLY A 496 5.04 29.34 -28.56
N THR A 497 4.00 28.58 -28.88
CA THR A 497 2.58 28.89 -28.58
C THR A 497 2.07 28.26 -27.28
N ASP A 498 2.95 27.64 -26.50
CA ASP A 498 2.57 26.85 -25.34
C ASP A 498 3.03 27.51 -24.05
N VAL A 499 2.18 27.47 -23.02
CA VAL A 499 2.46 27.96 -21.67
C VAL A 499 2.49 26.78 -20.71
N ALA A 500 3.64 26.51 -20.11
CA ALA A 500 3.81 25.51 -19.06
C ALA A 500 3.75 26.17 -17.68
N VAL A 501 2.84 25.70 -16.83
CA VAL A 501 2.60 26.18 -15.47
C VAL A 501 3.06 25.12 -14.48
N SER A 502 3.85 25.50 -13.48
CA SER A 502 4.31 24.63 -12.39
C SER A 502 4.07 25.25 -11.03
N TRP A 503 3.82 24.44 -10.01
CA TRP A 503 3.54 24.89 -8.65
C TRP A 503 4.12 23.94 -7.61
N THR A 504 4.14 24.37 -6.35
CA THR A 504 4.41 23.53 -5.18
C THR A 504 3.10 23.13 -4.51
N ALA A 505 3.05 21.91 -3.97
CA ALA A 505 1.89 21.46 -3.21
C ALA A 505 1.79 22.28 -1.90
N PRO A 506 0.61 22.85 -1.56
CA PRO A 506 0.41 23.50 -0.27
C PRO A 506 0.24 22.43 0.84
N ALA A 507 0.20 22.89 2.11
CA ALA A 507 -0.28 22.04 3.20
C ALA A 507 -1.72 21.59 2.93
N ASP A 508 -2.00 20.31 3.18
CA ASP A 508 -3.25 19.66 2.82
C ASP A 508 -4.41 19.93 3.80
N GLY A 509 -4.11 20.59 4.92
CA GLY A 509 -5.10 20.91 5.95
C GLY A 509 -5.61 19.68 6.69
N GLY A 510 -4.83 18.59 6.77
CA GLY A 510 -5.22 17.37 7.50
C GLY A 510 -6.12 16.41 6.70
N SER A 511 -6.35 16.67 5.41
CA SER A 511 -7.00 15.75 4.47
C SER A 511 -6.27 15.78 3.12
N PRO A 512 -5.86 14.62 2.56
CA PRO A 512 -5.04 14.57 1.35
C PRO A 512 -5.65 15.36 0.19
N ILE A 513 -4.80 16.11 -0.52
CA ILE A 513 -5.18 16.80 -1.76
C ILE A 513 -5.61 15.75 -2.80
N THR A 514 -6.76 15.96 -3.42
CA THR A 514 -7.36 15.07 -4.44
C THR A 514 -7.19 15.61 -5.86
N GLU A 515 -7.19 16.94 -6.03
CA GLU A 515 -6.92 17.60 -7.32
C GLU A 515 -6.42 19.04 -7.15
N TYR A 516 -5.84 19.57 -8.23
CA TYR A 516 -5.55 21.00 -8.43
C TYR A 516 -6.44 21.59 -9.52
N LEU A 517 -6.84 22.83 -9.35
CA LEU A 517 -7.62 23.61 -10.31
C LEU A 517 -6.73 24.70 -10.89
N VAL A 518 -6.30 24.53 -12.14
CA VAL A 518 -5.37 25.45 -12.82
C VAL A 518 -6.15 26.32 -13.80
N SER A 519 -6.09 27.64 -13.63
CA SER A 519 -6.72 28.61 -14.53
C SER A 519 -5.67 29.47 -15.23
N LEU A 520 -5.94 29.78 -16.50
CA LEU A 520 -5.14 30.71 -17.31
C LEU A 520 -5.99 31.95 -17.62
N ASN A 521 -5.48 33.15 -17.32
CA ASN A 521 -6.18 34.43 -17.50
C ASN A 521 -7.59 34.49 -16.89
N GLY A 522 -7.83 33.77 -15.78
CA GLY A 522 -9.14 33.71 -15.13
C GLY A 522 -10.21 32.94 -15.90
N ALA A 523 -9.82 32.15 -16.92
CA ALA A 523 -10.73 31.23 -17.60
C ALA A 523 -11.21 30.10 -16.66
N ALA A 524 -12.19 29.32 -17.11
CA ALA A 524 -12.65 28.15 -16.36
C ALA A 524 -11.46 27.23 -16.03
N PRO A 525 -11.27 26.84 -14.75
CA PRO A 525 -10.12 26.05 -14.34
C PRO A 525 -10.16 24.64 -14.92
N VAL A 526 -8.98 24.09 -15.19
CA VAL A 526 -8.76 22.70 -15.59
C VAL A 526 -8.33 21.89 -14.37
N SER A 527 -9.02 20.79 -14.09
CA SER A 527 -8.64 19.84 -13.03
C SER A 527 -7.39 19.06 -13.41
N VAL A 528 -6.48 18.91 -12.45
CA VAL A 528 -5.22 18.16 -12.54
C VAL A 528 -5.14 17.21 -11.32
N PRO A 529 -4.79 15.92 -11.48
CA PRO A 529 -4.68 14.99 -10.35
C PRO A 529 -3.64 15.41 -9.31
N ALA A 530 -3.84 15.05 -8.04
CA ALA A 530 -2.96 15.43 -6.93
C ALA A 530 -1.49 15.04 -7.07
N GLY A 531 -1.18 13.95 -7.79
CA GLY A 531 0.19 13.50 -8.06
C GLY A 531 0.94 14.32 -9.12
N THR A 532 0.34 15.38 -9.66
CA THR A 532 0.93 16.22 -10.70
C THR A 532 0.95 17.68 -10.27
N THR A 533 2.12 18.32 -10.38
CA THR A 533 2.33 19.74 -10.03
C THR A 533 2.73 20.60 -11.23
N THR A 534 2.32 20.16 -12.43
CA THR A 534 2.58 20.86 -13.70
C THR A 534 1.41 20.72 -14.68
N ARG A 535 1.20 21.73 -15.53
CA ARG A 535 0.20 21.73 -16.59
C ARG A 535 0.67 22.57 -17.77
N THR A 536 0.60 22.02 -18.98
CA THR A 536 0.86 22.76 -20.23
C THR A 536 -0.45 23.10 -20.94
N PHE A 537 -0.60 24.35 -21.34
CA PHE A 537 -1.64 24.86 -22.24
C PHE A 537 -1.02 25.08 -23.62
N THR A 538 -1.58 24.44 -24.66
CA THR A 538 -0.98 24.42 -26.00
C THR A 538 -1.79 25.23 -27.02
N GLY A 539 -1.13 25.71 -28.06
CA GLY A 539 -1.80 26.36 -29.20
C GLY A 539 -2.50 27.67 -28.86
N LEU A 540 -1.89 28.45 -27.96
CA LEU A 540 -2.43 29.74 -27.51
C LEU A 540 -2.22 30.82 -28.59
N ALA A 541 -3.16 31.76 -28.64
CA ALA A 541 -3.03 32.95 -29.46
C ALA A 541 -1.93 33.88 -28.92
N GLY A 542 -1.46 34.82 -29.75
CA GLY A 542 -0.52 35.83 -29.26
C GLY A 542 -1.16 36.74 -28.21
N GLY A 543 -0.46 36.96 -27.10
CA GLY A 543 -0.94 37.77 -25.99
C GLY A 543 -0.25 37.47 -24.67
N ASP A 544 -0.61 38.22 -23.63
CA ASP A 544 -0.10 38.03 -22.27
C ASP A 544 -0.96 37.03 -21.48
N TYR A 545 -0.30 36.14 -20.76
CA TYR A 545 -0.92 35.07 -19.98
C TYR A 545 -0.41 35.07 -18.54
N THR A 546 -1.34 34.84 -17.60
CA THR A 546 -1.09 34.63 -16.18
C THR A 546 -1.81 33.37 -15.72
N ALA A 547 -1.26 32.66 -14.74
CA ALA A 547 -1.82 31.44 -14.20
C ALA A 547 -2.14 31.56 -12.71
N THR A 548 -3.19 30.87 -12.27
CA THR A 548 -3.53 30.67 -10.85
C THR A 548 -3.82 29.20 -10.57
N VAL A 549 -3.51 28.73 -9.37
CA VAL A 549 -3.76 27.36 -8.92
C VAL A 549 -4.56 27.39 -7.62
N ALA A 550 -5.57 26.53 -7.50
CA ALA A 550 -6.19 26.17 -6.22
C ALA A 550 -6.02 24.67 -5.97
N ALA A 551 -5.99 24.25 -4.71
CA ALA A 551 -5.93 22.84 -4.31
C ALA A 551 -7.28 22.40 -3.71
N ARG A 552 -7.66 21.14 -3.90
CA ARG A 552 -8.89 20.55 -3.34
C ARG A 552 -8.55 19.29 -2.57
N ASN A 553 -9.22 19.07 -1.44
CA ASN A 553 -9.28 17.79 -0.73
C ASN A 553 -10.76 17.37 -0.52
N THR A 554 -11.01 16.34 0.29
CA THR A 554 -12.37 15.86 0.58
C THR A 554 -13.20 16.85 1.39
N VAL A 555 -12.57 17.83 2.07
CA VAL A 555 -13.23 18.87 2.87
C VAL A 555 -13.66 20.06 2.00
N GLY A 556 -12.81 20.49 1.07
CA GLY A 556 -13.12 21.65 0.24
C GLY A 556 -11.98 22.09 -0.69
N THR A 557 -12.18 23.24 -1.32
CA THR A 557 -11.18 23.89 -2.20
C THR A 557 -10.56 25.07 -1.50
N SER A 558 -9.25 25.23 -1.61
CA SER A 558 -8.52 26.39 -1.15
C SER A 558 -8.96 27.66 -1.88
N ALA A 559 -8.60 28.83 -1.38
CA ALA A 559 -8.56 30.02 -2.23
C ALA A 559 -7.55 29.82 -3.37
N ALA A 560 -7.76 30.47 -4.51
CA ALA A 560 -6.78 30.48 -5.59
C ALA A 560 -5.51 31.24 -5.18
N SER A 561 -4.36 30.77 -5.68
CA SER A 561 -3.07 31.45 -5.52
C SER A 561 -3.11 32.88 -6.05
N ALA A 562 -2.11 33.68 -5.68
CA ALA A 562 -1.78 34.87 -6.45
C ALA A 562 -1.44 34.47 -7.91
N SER A 563 -1.66 35.39 -8.85
CA SER A 563 -1.30 35.18 -10.26
C SER A 563 0.21 35.01 -10.42
N SER A 564 0.62 34.13 -11.33
CA SER A 564 2.00 34.08 -11.81
C SER A 564 2.45 35.44 -12.37
N ALA A 565 3.76 35.61 -12.54
CA ALA A 565 4.26 36.64 -13.45
C ALA A 565 3.65 36.45 -14.85
N ALA A 566 3.37 37.56 -15.54
CA ALA A 566 2.85 37.50 -16.90
C ALA A 566 3.90 36.95 -17.86
N VAL A 567 3.49 36.06 -18.75
CA VAL A 567 4.29 35.55 -19.85
C VAL A 567 3.64 35.88 -21.18
N THR A 568 4.43 36.30 -22.16
CA THR A 568 3.92 36.72 -23.48
C THR A 568 4.10 35.60 -24.49
N VAL A 569 2.99 35.12 -25.05
CA VAL A 569 3.02 34.26 -26.24
C VAL A 569 3.11 35.16 -27.47
N VAL A 570 4.09 34.91 -28.34
CA VAL A 570 4.26 35.66 -29.58
C VAL A 570 3.42 35.00 -30.67
N ALA A 571 2.50 35.75 -31.27
CA ALA A 571 1.77 35.26 -32.44
C ALA A 571 2.76 34.91 -33.56
N PRO A 572 2.54 33.82 -34.31
CA PRO A 572 3.27 33.60 -35.55
C PRO A 572 3.13 34.82 -36.46
N PRO A 573 4.19 35.27 -37.15
CA PRO A 573 4.09 36.40 -38.07
C PRO A 573 3.05 36.09 -39.16
N ALA A 574 2.12 37.02 -39.40
CA ALA A 574 1.21 36.93 -40.54
C ALA A 574 2.03 36.99 -41.83
N VAL A 575 1.88 35.98 -42.70
CA VAL A 575 2.47 36.01 -44.04
C VAL A 575 1.66 36.96 -44.92
N ASP A 576 2.31 37.95 -45.53
CA ASP A 576 1.68 38.83 -46.51
C ASP A 576 1.30 38.00 -47.75
N PRO A 577 0.00 37.86 -48.08
CA PRO A 577 -0.46 37.02 -49.19
C PRO A 577 0.18 37.38 -50.54
N THR A 578 0.57 38.64 -50.75
CA THR A 578 1.17 39.11 -52.01
C THR A 578 2.62 38.61 -52.21
N THR A 579 3.27 38.14 -51.13
CA THR A 579 4.65 37.64 -51.15
C THR A 579 4.75 36.17 -51.56
N VAL A 580 3.64 35.41 -51.53
CA VAL A 580 3.59 34.02 -51.96
C VAL A 580 3.37 33.97 -53.48
N LYS A 581 4.36 33.47 -54.22
CA LYS A 581 4.28 33.31 -55.69
C LYS A 581 3.89 31.89 -56.03
N GLY A 582 2.76 31.74 -56.72
CA GLY A 582 2.20 30.46 -57.12
C GLY A 582 2.38 30.18 -58.61
N SER A 583 1.72 29.13 -59.07
CA SER A 583 1.65 28.76 -60.47
C SER A 583 0.22 28.90 -61.00
N VAL A 584 0.08 29.07 -62.31
CA VAL A 584 -1.23 29.09 -62.96
C VAL A 584 -1.19 28.34 -64.28
N GLU A 585 -2.13 27.42 -64.45
CA GLU A 585 -2.35 26.66 -65.68
C GLU A 585 -3.65 27.12 -66.34
N VAL A 586 -3.64 27.24 -67.67
CA VAL A 586 -4.79 27.71 -68.46
C VAL A 586 -5.12 26.67 -69.52
N THR A 587 -6.36 26.21 -69.52
CA THR A 587 -6.90 25.25 -70.49
C THR A 587 -8.22 25.75 -71.08
N GLY A 588 -8.68 25.15 -72.18
CA GLY A 588 -9.95 25.51 -72.85
C GLY A 588 -9.77 26.11 -74.24
N ASP A 589 -10.77 26.86 -74.69
CA ASP A 589 -10.82 27.43 -76.03
C ASP A 589 -10.18 28.82 -76.07
N LEU A 590 -8.92 28.90 -76.50
CA LEU A 590 -8.12 30.13 -76.56
C LEU A 590 -8.39 30.94 -77.84
N VAL A 591 -9.64 31.34 -78.03
CA VAL A 591 -10.10 32.25 -79.11
C VAL A 591 -10.93 33.39 -78.51
N PRO A 592 -11.13 34.52 -79.22
CA PRO A 592 -12.02 35.57 -78.75
C PRO A 592 -13.45 35.03 -78.54
N GLY A 593 -14.01 35.21 -77.33
CA GLY A 593 -15.30 34.65 -76.94
C GLY A 593 -15.24 33.19 -76.45
N GLY A 594 -14.07 32.55 -76.48
CA GLY A 594 -13.87 31.17 -76.03
C GLY A 594 -13.90 31.04 -74.50
N ARG A 595 -14.34 29.88 -74.02
CA ARG A 595 -14.39 29.56 -72.57
C ARG A 595 -13.08 28.90 -72.13
N ILE A 596 -12.52 29.40 -71.04
CA ILE A 596 -11.28 28.90 -70.43
C ILE A 596 -11.51 28.44 -68.99
N THR A 597 -10.63 27.54 -68.54
CA THR A 597 -10.46 27.17 -67.14
C THR A 597 -9.04 27.52 -66.72
N VAL A 598 -8.93 28.20 -65.59
CA VAL A 598 -7.68 28.66 -64.98
C VAL A 598 -7.55 27.96 -63.63
N VAL A 599 -6.47 27.21 -63.44
CA VAL A 599 -6.18 26.51 -62.19
C VAL A 599 -4.94 27.13 -61.58
N GLY A 600 -5.08 27.67 -60.36
CA GLY A 600 -3.95 28.19 -59.58
C GLY A 600 -3.52 27.20 -58.52
N SER A 601 -2.21 27.11 -58.26
CA SER A 601 -1.62 26.32 -57.17
C SER A 601 -0.55 27.12 -56.43
N ASP A 602 -0.24 26.69 -55.20
CA ASP A 602 0.88 27.21 -54.40
C ASP A 602 0.80 28.72 -54.10
N LEU A 603 -0.41 29.28 -54.06
CA LEU A 603 -0.67 30.66 -53.62
C LEU A 603 -0.88 30.71 -52.11
N ALA A 604 -0.99 31.92 -51.55
CA ALA A 604 -1.34 32.07 -50.14
C ALA A 604 -2.73 31.43 -49.86
N PRO A 605 -2.88 30.60 -48.80
CA PRO A 605 -4.12 29.89 -48.51
C PRO A 605 -5.20 30.80 -47.92
N GLY A 606 -6.48 30.54 -48.23
CA GLY A 606 -7.62 31.21 -47.62
C GLY A 606 -7.77 32.70 -47.94
N VAL A 607 -7.25 33.16 -49.09
CA VAL A 607 -7.30 34.56 -49.52
C VAL A 607 -8.54 34.78 -50.38
N ASP A 608 -9.39 35.72 -49.98
CA ASP A 608 -10.56 36.15 -50.75
C ASP A 608 -10.19 37.16 -51.85
N ASP A 609 -11.07 37.32 -52.84
CA ASP A 609 -10.96 38.33 -53.90
C ASP A 609 -9.67 38.29 -54.75
N VAL A 610 -9.08 37.11 -54.93
CA VAL A 610 -7.95 36.91 -55.84
C VAL A 610 -8.42 37.10 -57.27
N ALA A 611 -7.93 38.13 -57.95
CA ALA A 611 -8.38 38.47 -59.31
C ALA A 611 -7.64 37.65 -60.37
N VAL A 612 -8.40 37.12 -61.33
CA VAL A 612 -7.88 36.47 -62.53
C VAL A 612 -8.07 37.42 -63.70
N GLU A 613 -6.97 37.82 -64.33
CA GLU A 613 -6.94 38.88 -65.34
C GLU A 613 -6.33 38.39 -66.65
N LEU A 614 -6.85 38.90 -67.77
CA LEU A 614 -6.24 38.76 -69.09
C LEU A 614 -5.38 39.99 -69.37
N HIS A 615 -4.09 39.76 -69.62
CA HIS A 615 -3.09 40.82 -69.81
C HIS A 615 -2.62 40.89 -71.27
N SER A 616 -3.12 41.91 -71.96
CA SER A 616 -2.51 42.62 -73.10
C SER A 616 -2.70 44.13 -72.90
N THR A 617 -3.95 44.51 -72.61
CA THR A 617 -4.33 45.57 -71.66
C THR A 617 -5.03 44.86 -70.49
N PRO A 618 -4.71 45.14 -69.22
CA PRO A 618 -5.30 44.42 -68.09
C PRO A 618 -6.83 44.46 -68.10
N GLN A 619 -7.46 43.29 -68.15
CA GLN A 619 -8.90 43.11 -68.03
C GLN A 619 -9.20 42.00 -67.04
N THR A 620 -9.91 42.31 -65.96
CA THR A 620 -10.34 41.32 -64.97
C THR A 620 -11.41 40.41 -65.55
N LEU A 621 -11.18 39.10 -65.49
CA LEU A 621 -12.14 38.07 -65.93
C LEU A 621 -13.06 37.64 -64.78
N GLY A 622 -12.58 37.72 -63.54
CA GLY A 622 -13.34 37.44 -62.32
C GLY A 622 -12.44 37.36 -61.09
N SER A 623 -13.02 37.04 -59.94
CA SER A 623 -12.29 36.79 -58.69
C SER A 623 -12.62 35.40 -58.10
N VAL A 624 -11.72 34.89 -57.26
CA VAL A 624 -11.82 33.60 -56.57
C VAL A 624 -11.27 33.70 -55.14
N THR A 625 -11.60 32.71 -54.32
CA THR A 625 -10.96 32.49 -53.01
C THR A 625 -10.00 31.30 -53.11
N THR A 626 -8.78 31.42 -52.60
CA THR A 626 -7.86 30.27 -52.50
C THR A 626 -8.29 29.33 -51.36
N ASN A 627 -8.18 28.03 -51.58
CA ASN A 627 -8.49 27.03 -50.55
C ASN A 627 -7.39 26.97 -49.46
N GLY A 628 -7.56 26.08 -48.47
CA GLY A 628 -6.61 25.90 -47.37
C GLY A 628 -5.20 25.46 -47.78
N ASP A 629 -5.02 25.01 -49.02
CA ASP A 629 -3.74 24.61 -49.60
C ASP A 629 -3.21 25.62 -50.63
N GLY A 630 -3.85 26.78 -50.78
CA GLY A 630 -3.40 27.81 -51.73
C GLY A 630 -3.81 27.58 -53.19
N GLY A 631 -4.76 26.69 -53.46
CA GLY A 631 -5.25 26.39 -54.80
C GLY A 631 -6.60 27.06 -55.13
N PHE A 632 -6.89 27.24 -56.41
CA PHE A 632 -8.21 27.66 -56.90
C PHE A 632 -8.51 27.12 -58.31
N THR A 633 -9.79 27.11 -58.70
CA THR A 633 -10.21 26.89 -60.09
C THR A 633 -11.21 27.98 -60.51
N PHE A 634 -10.89 28.70 -61.58
CA PHE A 634 -11.74 29.70 -62.20
C PHE A 634 -12.19 29.23 -63.59
N THR A 635 -13.45 29.48 -63.96
CA THR A 635 -13.94 29.29 -65.34
C THR A 635 -14.53 30.59 -65.83
N GLY A 636 -14.03 31.09 -66.96
CA GLY A 636 -14.43 32.37 -67.53
C GLY A 636 -14.41 32.36 -69.05
N THR A 637 -14.80 33.48 -69.64
CA THR A 637 -14.83 33.66 -71.09
C THR A 637 -13.82 34.73 -71.48
N ILE A 638 -12.97 34.46 -72.47
CA ILE A 638 -12.10 35.47 -73.07
C ILE A 638 -12.99 36.51 -73.77
N PRO A 639 -12.85 37.82 -73.49
CA PRO A 639 -13.68 38.84 -74.12
C PRO A 639 -13.66 38.75 -75.65
N ALA A 640 -14.82 38.86 -76.30
CA ALA A 640 -14.94 38.72 -77.76
C ALA A 640 -14.15 39.80 -78.54
N SER A 641 -13.82 40.91 -77.89
CA SER A 641 -12.99 42.00 -78.43
C SER A 641 -11.48 41.75 -78.30
N THR A 642 -11.05 40.65 -77.70
CA THR A 642 -9.62 40.35 -77.48
C THR A 642 -8.92 40.15 -78.83
N PRO A 643 -7.84 40.90 -79.13
CA PRO A 643 -7.05 40.68 -80.35
C PRO A 643 -6.40 39.29 -80.38
N THR A 644 -6.19 38.74 -81.57
CA THR A 644 -5.38 37.52 -81.73
C THR A 644 -3.90 37.81 -81.44
N GLY A 645 -3.16 36.80 -80.98
CA GLY A 645 -1.73 36.92 -80.67
C GLY A 645 -1.38 36.56 -79.22
N ALA A 646 -0.22 37.01 -78.75
CA ALA A 646 0.30 36.68 -77.42
C ALA A 646 -0.40 37.50 -76.32
N HIS A 647 -0.82 36.83 -75.26
CA HIS A 647 -1.41 37.41 -74.04
C HIS A 647 -0.87 36.67 -72.82
N SER A 648 -1.30 37.05 -71.62
CA SER A 648 -1.07 36.25 -70.42
C SER A 648 -2.31 36.22 -69.54
N ILE A 649 -2.53 35.12 -68.83
CA ILE A 649 -3.39 35.12 -67.65
C ILE A 649 -2.52 35.48 -66.45
N VAL A 650 -2.97 36.45 -65.67
CA VAL A 650 -2.29 36.95 -64.49
C VAL A 650 -3.23 36.84 -63.31
N VAL A 651 -2.71 36.30 -62.21
CA VAL A 651 -3.40 36.22 -60.93
C VAL A 651 -2.85 37.32 -60.05
N THR A 652 -3.71 38.17 -59.50
CA THR A 652 -3.30 39.27 -58.62
C THR A 652 -4.02 39.23 -57.28
N ILE A 653 -3.32 39.57 -56.21
CA ILE A 653 -3.88 39.82 -54.87
C ILE A 653 -3.58 41.28 -54.55
N ASP A 654 -4.61 42.07 -54.21
CA ASP A 654 -4.50 43.52 -53.97
C ASP A 654 -3.78 44.30 -55.10
N GLY A 655 -3.94 43.84 -56.34
CA GLY A 655 -3.29 44.41 -57.53
C GLY A 655 -1.82 44.03 -57.72
N VAL A 656 -1.24 43.20 -56.83
CA VAL A 656 0.11 42.64 -56.97
C VAL A 656 0.03 41.30 -57.70
N GLU A 657 0.77 41.17 -58.80
CA GLU A 657 0.89 39.90 -59.53
C GLU A 657 1.56 38.82 -58.67
N VAL A 658 0.88 37.68 -58.52
CA VAL A 658 1.33 36.53 -57.72
C VAL A 658 1.53 35.26 -58.55
N ALA A 659 0.89 35.16 -59.73
CA ALA A 659 1.16 34.10 -60.71
C ALA A 659 0.86 34.58 -62.14
N ARG A 660 1.54 33.98 -63.12
CA ARG A 660 1.39 34.32 -64.55
C ARG A 660 1.52 33.07 -65.41
N SER A 661 0.73 33.02 -66.47
CA SER A 661 0.91 32.06 -67.56
C SER A 661 0.72 32.75 -68.91
N SER A 662 1.67 32.52 -69.82
CA SER A 662 1.58 33.03 -71.19
C SER A 662 0.64 32.17 -72.03
N ILE A 663 -0.24 32.82 -72.78
CA ILE A 663 -1.20 32.15 -73.67
C ILE A 663 -1.16 32.81 -75.06
N THR A 664 -1.61 32.09 -76.08
CA THR A 664 -1.80 32.63 -77.44
C THR A 664 -3.26 32.53 -77.82
N ILE A 665 -3.88 33.66 -78.16
CA ILE A 665 -5.27 33.74 -78.62
C ILE A 665 -5.29 33.58 -80.15
N ALA A 666 -5.92 32.51 -80.64
CA ALA A 666 -6.05 32.19 -82.06
C ALA A 666 -7.26 32.90 -82.71
N ALA A 667 -7.29 33.01 -84.03
CA ALA A 667 -8.43 33.58 -84.76
C ALA A 667 -9.67 32.67 -84.68
N ALA A 668 -10.84 33.27 -84.39
CA ALA A 668 -12.11 32.55 -84.34
C ALA A 668 -12.41 31.90 -85.70
N GLY A 669 -12.47 30.56 -85.73
CA GLY A 669 -12.75 29.77 -86.94
C GLY A 669 -11.54 29.07 -87.59
N ALA A 670 -10.34 29.16 -87.03
CA ALA A 670 -9.21 28.33 -87.45
C ALA A 670 -9.17 27.01 -86.67
N ALA A 671 -9.57 25.91 -87.30
CA ALA A 671 -9.28 24.58 -86.78
C ALA A 671 -7.81 24.22 -87.05
N SER A 672 -7.06 23.84 -86.01
CA SER A 672 -6.32 22.56 -85.90
C SER A 672 -4.92 22.66 -85.25
N ALA A 673 -4.60 21.55 -84.58
CA ALA A 673 -3.29 20.86 -84.52
C ALA A 673 -2.21 21.36 -83.55
N ASN A 674 -1.88 20.45 -82.63
CA ASN A 674 -0.67 20.40 -81.80
C ASN A 674 0.62 20.70 -82.58
N ALA A 675 1.49 21.51 -81.98
CA ALA A 675 2.93 21.47 -82.20
C ALA A 675 3.66 21.70 -80.85
N GLY A 676 4.40 20.68 -80.39
CA GLY A 676 5.44 20.82 -79.35
C GLY A 676 6.66 21.59 -79.89
N LEU A 677 7.74 21.89 -79.17
CA LEU A 677 8.43 21.29 -78.03
C LEU A 677 9.49 22.30 -77.50
N ALA A 678 9.86 22.19 -76.22
CA ALA A 678 11.22 22.23 -75.63
C ALA A 678 11.07 22.57 -74.13
N SER A 679 11.66 21.93 -73.13
CA SER A 679 12.74 20.97 -73.00
C SER A 679 12.63 20.39 -71.57
N THR A 680 12.61 19.07 -71.38
CA THR A 680 12.88 18.46 -70.06
C THR A 680 13.79 17.25 -70.22
N GLY A 681 14.97 17.34 -69.61
CA GLY A 681 15.91 16.25 -69.46
C GLY A 681 16.00 15.81 -68.00
N ALA A 682 15.56 14.56 -67.78
CA ALA A 682 15.90 13.61 -66.72
C ALA A 682 15.39 13.82 -65.26
N PRO A 683 15.17 12.73 -64.49
CA PRO A 683 14.55 11.46 -64.90
C PRO A 683 13.42 11.02 -63.96
N LEU A 684 12.49 10.27 -64.54
CA LEU A 684 11.43 9.50 -63.88
C LEU A 684 12.03 8.33 -63.08
N VAL A 685 11.60 8.20 -61.82
CA VAL A 685 11.66 6.95 -61.07
C VAL A 685 10.21 6.60 -60.67
N ASP A 686 9.69 5.59 -61.36
CA ASP A 686 8.61 4.64 -61.01
C ASP A 686 7.46 5.08 -60.09
N LEU A 687 6.34 5.48 -60.72
CA LEU A 687 5.00 5.49 -60.15
C LEU A 687 4.27 4.18 -60.54
N LEU A 688 4.52 3.08 -59.80
CA LEU A 688 3.77 1.81 -59.87
C LEU A 688 3.30 1.31 -58.49
N GLY A 689 2.87 2.22 -57.64
CA GLY A 689 2.09 1.94 -56.43
C GLY A 689 1.64 3.30 -55.94
N TRP A 690 0.36 3.68 -56.02
CA TRP A 690 -0.55 3.56 -54.88
C TRP A 690 -2.03 3.66 -55.29
N LEU A 691 -2.37 3.24 -56.52
CA LEU A 691 -3.77 3.19 -56.98
C LEU A 691 -4.48 1.89 -56.53
N ALA A 692 -4.35 1.54 -55.24
CA ALA A 692 -4.97 0.34 -54.66
C ALA A 692 -5.50 0.51 -53.22
N LEU A 693 -5.55 1.71 -52.63
CA LEU A 693 -6.02 1.85 -51.23
C LEU A 693 -6.92 3.07 -50.95
N ALA A 694 -7.76 3.46 -51.92
CA ALA A 694 -8.80 4.49 -51.71
C ALA A 694 -10.18 4.09 -52.25
N LEU A 695 -10.47 2.78 -52.33
CA LEU A 695 -11.80 2.24 -52.65
C LEU A 695 -12.33 1.24 -51.60
N ILE A 696 -11.83 1.30 -50.36
CA ILE A 696 -12.44 0.61 -49.20
C ILE A 696 -12.41 1.56 -47.99
N ALA A 697 -13.20 2.63 -48.04
CA ALA A 697 -13.62 3.38 -46.85
C ALA A 697 -14.93 4.17 -47.06
N ALA A 698 -15.65 3.93 -48.15
CA ALA A 698 -16.98 4.51 -48.42
C ALA A 698 -18.14 3.50 -48.21
N GLY A 699 -17.86 2.31 -47.66
CA GLY A 699 -18.86 1.25 -47.44
C GLY A 699 -19.21 0.94 -45.98
N GLY A 700 -18.57 1.60 -45.00
CA GLY A 700 -18.69 1.24 -43.58
C GLY A 700 -19.69 2.07 -42.75
N ALA A 701 -20.20 3.19 -43.28
CA ALA A 701 -21.03 4.13 -42.52
C ALA A 701 -22.55 4.02 -42.78
N ALA A 702 -23.01 2.89 -43.34
CA ALA A 702 -24.44 2.63 -43.63
C ALA A 702 -25.00 1.35 -42.98
N TYR A 703 -24.30 0.73 -42.01
CA TYR A 703 -24.75 -0.52 -41.36
C TYR A 703 -24.93 -0.43 -39.82
N GLY A 704 -24.78 0.75 -39.22
CA GLY A 704 -24.85 0.92 -37.75
C GLY A 704 -26.17 1.45 -37.18
N ILE A 705 -27.15 1.81 -38.01
CA ILE A 705 -28.35 2.58 -37.58
C ILE A 705 -29.65 1.76 -37.51
N VAL A 706 -29.66 0.45 -37.79
CA VAL A 706 -30.93 -0.32 -37.88
C VAL A 706 -31.04 -1.55 -36.95
N ARG A 707 -30.20 -1.76 -35.92
CA ARG A 707 -30.36 -3.01 -35.12
C ARG A 707 -30.13 -3.04 -33.60
N VAL A 708 -30.45 -1.98 -32.84
CA VAL A 708 -30.66 -2.11 -31.37
C VAL A 708 -31.90 -1.36 -30.85
N ARG A 709 -33.01 -1.41 -31.58
CA ARG A 709 -34.35 -1.20 -31.01
C ARG A 709 -35.34 -2.26 -31.50
N ALA A 710 -34.99 -3.52 -31.27
CA ALA A 710 -35.96 -4.61 -31.18
C ALA A 710 -35.40 -5.74 -30.31
N ARG A 711 -35.74 -5.68 -29.02
CA ARG A 711 -36.18 -6.79 -28.14
C ARG A 711 -35.52 -6.76 -26.75
N ARG A 712 -36.23 -6.10 -25.82
CA ARG A 712 -36.74 -6.80 -24.64
C ARG A 712 -37.93 -7.66 -25.09
N ALA A 713 -37.84 -8.98 -24.90
CA ALA A 713 -38.95 -9.92 -24.62
C ALA A 713 -38.37 -11.35 -24.64
N SER A 714 -38.61 -12.07 -23.53
CA SER A 714 -38.04 -13.36 -23.08
C SER A 714 -36.68 -13.23 -22.40
#